data_AF-A0A9Q1HL76-F1
#
_entry.id   AF-A0A9Q1HL76-F1
#
_cell.length_a   1.000
_cell.length_b   1.000
_cell.length_c   1.000
_cell.angle_alpha   90.00
_cell.angle_beta   90.00
_cell.angle_gamma   90.00
#
_symmetry.space_group_name_H-M   'P 1'
#
loop_
_entity.id
_entity.type
_entity.pdbx_description
1 polymer ?
#
loop_
_entity_poly.entity_id
_entity_poly.type
_entity_poly.pdbx_seq_one_letter_code
_entity_poly.pdbx_strand_id
1 'polypeptide(L)'
;MSESELGFDLQDEIAKWSTDHNITHRALSDLLKILGEDHPELPKHPRTLLGTNTNYTTKAVSGREYYHFGILRGILSKLPYVVEIATYDVVKLQINIDGLPISKSSNGQFWPILGMIDNCSFKEPFVIGLFYGTAKPCNHEFLLDFINDVHSIEEGFAYQGKQMTVKISAFICDAPARAFIKNVKGHAGYSGCEKCIQHGVWLDKMTFPETNASLRTDASFIAKDDEDHHLGETPLTDLNIGMVSAFPLDYMHLVCLGVMRRLLKIWTKGPLRTRLGPRVVKEISNRLEALRPSVPLEFARKPRPLREVDRWKATEFRQFLLYSGPLVLLGKLPDEQYKNFLLFSVSLHILLHPILSTSYCDYAQELLVLFVKYYGQLYGRDMITYNVHGLVHLPNDVKKFGVLDSISCFPFENYLGHLKRMVRKPSSPLQQVIRRLSEETEEIRDKCPPGQVMLKRLHSSGPLPINIVASSQYKELHMQKCIAKTSVGNNCVQIGSEIAIVHNFFTIGCTDYVLFERFLSKENFFDYPVESSKLNIFKVSRLSGTMQHTLVRHLVTKYFLLPWKNNYHMAVPILHCFMTSYAVVVFTGEEGVAMIPEVWCVGDNRCYWPPFKTVQRFERALLSCEPPKENWAANPRYFPEESSESEGENILDQTPEVTSVVNTPPRFEVPSRSASVGLPHARRDPQLPVPPLPVLPVPLLTSPHL
;
A
#
# COMPACT_ATOMS: atom_id res chain seq x y z
N MET A 1 -28.21 -2.31 -37.70
CA MET A 1 -26.82 -2.66 -37.35
C MET A 1 -26.80 -4.14 -37.05
N SER A 2 -26.12 -4.93 -37.88
CA SER A 2 -26.06 -6.39 -37.77
C SER A 2 -25.19 -6.82 -36.57
N GLU A 3 -25.47 -8.01 -36.03
CA GLU A 3 -24.73 -8.69 -34.94
C GLU A 3 -23.25 -9.00 -35.26
N SER A 4 -22.63 -8.35 -36.25
CA SER A 4 -21.31 -8.68 -36.79
C SER A 4 -20.17 -7.76 -36.31
N GLU A 5 -20.41 -6.81 -35.39
CA GLU A 5 -19.37 -5.86 -34.92
C GLU A 5 -18.92 -6.07 -33.46
N LEU A 6 -19.29 -7.20 -32.83
CA LEU A 6 -18.85 -7.57 -31.47
C LEU A 6 -18.40 -9.05 -31.37
N GLY A 7 -17.88 -9.60 -32.48
CA GLY A 7 -17.35 -10.96 -32.51
C GLY A 7 -15.98 -11.04 -31.82
N PHE A 8 -15.94 -11.57 -30.60
CA PHE A 8 -14.69 -11.98 -29.95
C PHE A 8 -14.00 -13.07 -30.79
N ASP A 9 -12.71 -12.91 -31.06
CA ASP A 9 -11.91 -13.93 -31.77
C ASP A 9 -11.65 -15.12 -30.84
N LEU A 10 -12.19 -16.29 -31.21
CA LEU A 10 -11.99 -17.56 -30.49
C LEU A 10 -10.50 -17.88 -30.30
N GLN A 11 -9.64 -17.47 -31.25
CA GLN A 11 -8.20 -17.65 -31.16
C GLN A 11 -7.63 -16.94 -29.92
N ASP A 12 -8.05 -15.68 -29.70
CA ASP A 12 -7.59 -14.85 -28.59
C ASP A 12 -8.11 -15.34 -27.25
N GLU A 13 -9.36 -15.83 -27.19
CA GLU A 13 -9.92 -16.44 -25.99
C GLU A 13 -9.15 -17.69 -25.55
N ILE A 14 -8.82 -18.58 -26.50
CA ILE A 14 -8.05 -19.80 -26.20
C ILE A 14 -6.61 -19.44 -25.80
N ALA A 15 -6.00 -18.46 -26.49
CA ALA A 15 -4.67 -17.96 -26.14
C ALA A 15 -4.64 -17.42 -24.70
N LYS A 16 -5.60 -16.57 -24.34
CA LYS A 16 -5.79 -15.98 -23.01
C LYS A 16 -6.06 -17.05 -21.95
N TRP A 17 -6.98 -17.97 -22.20
CA TRP A 17 -7.25 -19.08 -21.28
C TRP A 17 -5.98 -19.90 -21.03
N SER A 18 -5.22 -20.19 -22.09
CA SER A 18 -3.98 -20.96 -21.98
C SER A 18 -2.93 -20.26 -21.12
N THR A 19 -2.75 -18.95 -21.29
CA THR A 19 -1.79 -18.16 -20.50
C THR A 19 -2.24 -17.97 -19.06
N ASP A 20 -3.50 -17.58 -18.83
CA ASP A 20 -4.10 -17.34 -17.52
C ASP A 20 -4.06 -18.59 -16.63
N HIS A 21 -4.30 -19.76 -17.22
CA HIS A 21 -4.30 -21.04 -16.51
C HIS A 21 -2.96 -21.79 -16.58
N ASN A 22 -1.91 -21.19 -17.15
CA ASN A 22 -0.59 -21.79 -17.31
C ASN A 22 -0.64 -23.19 -17.98
N ILE A 23 -1.46 -23.32 -19.02
CA ILE A 23 -1.70 -24.58 -19.74
C ILE A 23 -0.43 -25.05 -20.45
N THR A 24 -0.14 -26.35 -20.36
CA THR A 24 1.04 -26.92 -21.01
C THR A 24 0.89 -26.88 -22.53
N HIS A 25 1.99 -26.66 -23.26
CA HIS A 25 1.96 -26.73 -24.73
C HIS A 25 1.46 -28.08 -25.25
N ARG A 26 1.70 -29.17 -24.52
CA ARG A 26 1.15 -30.48 -24.86
C ARG A 26 -0.38 -30.47 -24.81
N ALA A 27 -0.94 -30.08 -23.66
CA ALA A 27 -2.39 -30.00 -23.49
C ALA A 27 -3.06 -29.03 -24.47
N LEU A 28 -2.45 -27.86 -24.70
CA LEU A 28 -2.97 -26.91 -25.68
C LEU A 28 -2.88 -27.44 -27.11
N SER A 29 -1.80 -28.14 -27.48
CA SER A 29 -1.71 -28.77 -28.81
C SER A 29 -2.76 -29.85 -29.01
N ASP A 30 -3.05 -30.64 -27.97
CA ASP A 30 -4.09 -31.67 -28.05
C ASP A 30 -5.49 -31.03 -28.16
N LEU A 31 -5.76 -29.93 -27.44
CA LEU A 31 -6.99 -29.16 -27.58
C LEU A 31 -7.14 -28.56 -28.99
N LEU A 32 -6.10 -27.92 -29.53
CA LEU A 32 -6.13 -27.31 -30.86
C LEU A 32 -6.35 -28.35 -31.98
N LYS A 33 -5.90 -29.60 -31.78
CA LYS A 33 -6.20 -30.70 -32.72
C LYS A 33 -7.68 -31.10 -32.69
N ILE A 34 -8.27 -31.13 -31.49
CA ILE A 34 -9.70 -31.45 -31.32
C ILE A 34 -10.54 -30.34 -31.96
N LEU A 35 -10.24 -29.08 -31.65
CA LEU A 35 -11.00 -27.94 -32.18
C LEU A 35 -10.77 -27.72 -33.67
N GLY A 36 -9.59 -28.08 -34.21
CA GLY A 36 -9.25 -27.86 -35.61
C GLY A 36 -10.11 -28.62 -36.63
N GLU A 37 -10.95 -29.57 -36.20
CA GLU A 37 -11.97 -30.19 -37.07
C GLU A 37 -13.14 -29.24 -37.35
N ASP A 38 -13.60 -28.52 -36.32
CA ASP A 38 -14.73 -27.59 -36.39
C ASP A 38 -14.29 -26.14 -36.64
N HIS A 39 -13.03 -25.81 -36.31
CA HIS A 39 -12.43 -24.47 -36.34
C HIS A 39 -11.09 -24.48 -37.10
N PRO A 40 -11.09 -24.61 -38.44
CA PRO A 40 -9.89 -24.71 -39.26
C PRO A 40 -9.02 -23.44 -39.28
N GLU A 41 -9.56 -22.30 -38.85
CA GLU A 41 -8.86 -21.03 -38.63
C GLU A 41 -7.85 -21.12 -37.48
N LEU A 42 -8.07 -22.00 -36.50
CA LEU A 42 -7.19 -22.11 -35.35
C LEU A 42 -5.84 -22.74 -35.73
N PRO A 43 -4.72 -22.16 -35.28
CA PRO A 43 -3.40 -22.73 -35.57
C PRO A 43 -3.21 -24.08 -34.87
N LYS A 44 -2.56 -25.02 -35.56
CA LYS A 44 -2.32 -26.38 -35.03
C LYS A 44 -1.28 -26.42 -33.91
N HIS A 45 -0.45 -25.39 -33.78
CA HIS A 45 0.67 -25.36 -32.85
C HIS A 45 0.52 -24.24 -31.81
N PRO A 46 0.68 -24.53 -30.51
CA PRO A 46 0.57 -23.55 -29.42
C PRO A 46 1.42 -22.30 -29.61
N ARG A 47 2.63 -22.43 -30.16
CA ARG A 47 3.52 -21.27 -30.38
C ARG A 47 2.99 -20.29 -31.42
N THR A 48 2.27 -20.80 -32.41
CA THR A 48 1.64 -19.99 -33.44
C THR A 48 0.41 -19.30 -32.86
N LEU A 49 -0.41 -20.04 -32.10
CA LEU A 49 -1.55 -19.48 -31.36
C LEU A 49 -1.13 -18.31 -30.45
N LEU A 50 -0.04 -18.51 -29.71
CA LEU A 50 0.40 -17.56 -28.67
C LEU A 50 1.35 -16.48 -29.21
N GLY A 51 1.67 -16.46 -30.51
CA GLY A 51 2.63 -15.50 -31.08
C GLY A 51 4.02 -15.56 -30.42
N THR A 52 4.48 -16.73 -29.99
CA THR A 52 5.70 -16.84 -29.16
C THR A 52 6.93 -16.24 -29.88
N ASN A 53 7.53 -15.20 -29.31
CA ASN A 53 8.75 -14.64 -29.86
C ASN A 53 9.96 -15.56 -29.60
N THR A 54 10.61 -16.02 -30.67
CA THR A 54 11.85 -16.81 -30.61
C THR A 54 13.08 -16.05 -31.09
N ASN A 55 12.92 -14.84 -31.61
CA ASN A 55 14.01 -13.99 -32.08
C ASN A 55 14.45 -13.03 -30.97
N TYR A 56 15.40 -13.49 -30.14
CA TYR A 56 16.00 -12.69 -29.08
C TYR A 56 17.43 -13.19 -28.79
N THR A 57 18.28 -12.28 -28.32
CA THR A 57 19.67 -12.58 -27.96
C THR A 57 19.88 -12.33 -26.47
N THR A 58 20.40 -13.32 -25.76
CA THR A 58 20.82 -13.19 -24.36
C THR A 58 22.25 -12.69 -24.28
N LYS A 59 22.55 -11.83 -23.30
CA LYS A 59 23.90 -11.35 -23.00
C LYS A 59 24.56 -12.25 -21.95
N ALA A 60 25.89 -12.35 -22.00
CA ALA A 60 26.68 -12.93 -20.93
C ALA A 60 27.05 -11.80 -19.95
N VAL A 61 26.59 -11.89 -18.71
CA VAL A 61 26.92 -10.96 -17.62
C VAL A 61 27.59 -11.75 -16.52
N SER A 62 28.85 -11.41 -16.21
CA SER A 62 29.64 -12.14 -15.20
C SER A 62 29.68 -13.68 -15.42
N GLY A 63 29.76 -14.11 -16.68
CA GLY A 63 29.76 -15.53 -17.06
C GLY A 63 28.44 -16.25 -16.82
N ARG A 64 27.33 -15.52 -16.76
CA ARG A 64 25.95 -16.00 -16.57
C ARG A 64 25.01 -15.36 -17.58
N GLU A 65 23.77 -15.81 -17.65
CA GLU A 65 22.84 -15.36 -18.69
C GLU A 65 22.03 -14.15 -18.22
N TYR A 66 21.87 -13.17 -19.10
CA TYR A 66 21.07 -11.98 -18.85
C TYR A 66 20.25 -11.61 -20.09
N TYR A 67 19.06 -11.06 -19.87
CA TYR A 67 18.26 -10.45 -20.93
C TYR A 67 17.64 -9.15 -20.44
N HIS A 68 17.75 -8.11 -21.26
CA HIS A 68 17.19 -6.80 -20.99
C HIS A 68 15.92 -6.61 -21.83
N PHE A 69 14.79 -6.39 -21.17
CA PHE A 69 13.48 -6.16 -21.80
C PHE A 69 13.26 -4.68 -22.12
N GLY A 70 13.81 -3.79 -21.30
CA GLY A 70 13.75 -2.35 -21.45
C GLY A 70 12.65 -1.68 -20.62
N ILE A 71 12.96 -0.51 -20.06
CA ILE A 71 12.03 0.26 -19.22
C ILE A 71 10.86 0.78 -20.06
N LEU A 72 11.14 1.44 -21.18
CA LEU A 72 10.11 2.07 -22.01
C LEU A 72 9.10 1.04 -22.54
N ARG A 73 9.58 -0.11 -23.00
CA ARG A 73 8.71 -1.23 -23.41
C ARG A 73 7.78 -1.66 -22.27
N GLY A 74 8.33 -1.79 -21.07
CA GLY A 74 7.56 -2.13 -19.87
C GLY A 74 6.49 -1.08 -19.55
N ILE A 75 6.83 0.21 -19.58
CA ILE A 75 5.88 1.32 -19.38
C ILE A 75 4.77 1.27 -20.41
N LEU A 76 5.12 1.23 -21.71
CA LEU A 76 4.16 1.25 -22.81
C LEU A 76 3.18 0.07 -22.75
N SER A 77 3.63 -1.11 -22.30
CA SER A 77 2.75 -2.26 -22.08
C SER A 77 1.73 -2.06 -20.94
N LYS A 78 1.92 -1.07 -20.07
CA LYS A 78 1.06 -0.79 -18.92
C LYS A 78 0.19 0.46 -19.09
N LEU A 79 0.64 1.45 -19.87
CA LEU A 79 -0.10 2.71 -20.07
C LEU A 79 -1.54 2.53 -20.57
N PRO A 80 -1.87 1.58 -21.47
CA PRO A 80 -3.25 1.37 -21.91
C PRO A 80 -4.24 1.06 -20.77
N TYR A 81 -3.75 0.55 -19.63
CA TYR A 81 -4.57 0.22 -18.45
C TYR A 81 -4.59 1.32 -17.38
N VAL A 82 -3.85 2.41 -17.61
CA VAL A 82 -3.78 3.54 -16.69
C VAL A 82 -4.80 4.57 -17.15
N VAL A 83 -5.97 4.57 -16.50
CA VAL A 83 -7.06 5.49 -16.87
C VAL A 83 -6.67 6.94 -16.62
N GLU A 84 -5.80 7.20 -15.64
CA GLU A 84 -5.36 8.54 -15.30
C GLU A 84 -4.25 9.07 -16.24
N ILE A 85 -3.93 8.37 -17.34
CA ILE A 85 -2.77 8.66 -18.19
C ILE A 85 -2.80 10.07 -18.78
N ALA A 86 -3.98 10.56 -19.16
CA ALA A 86 -4.16 11.91 -19.71
C ALA A 86 -3.66 13.01 -18.75
N THR A 87 -3.69 12.73 -17.44
CA THR A 87 -3.29 13.67 -16.39
C THR A 87 -1.78 13.68 -16.10
N TYR A 88 -1.00 12.79 -16.72
CA TYR A 88 0.42 12.63 -16.38
C TYR A 88 1.32 13.36 -17.35
N ASP A 89 2.20 14.21 -16.83
CA ASP A 89 3.38 14.70 -17.56
C ASP A 89 4.65 13.93 -17.17
N VAL A 90 4.59 13.29 -16.00
CA VAL A 90 5.69 12.51 -15.40
C VAL A 90 5.16 11.14 -14.97
N VAL A 91 5.74 10.08 -15.53
CA VAL A 91 5.54 8.69 -15.07
C VAL A 91 6.52 8.40 -13.95
N LYS A 92 6.02 8.16 -12.74
CA LYS A 92 6.84 7.76 -11.60
C LYS A 92 7.00 6.25 -11.59
N LEU A 93 8.24 5.76 -11.49
CA LEU A 93 8.53 4.33 -11.42
C LEU A 93 9.05 3.92 -10.04
N GLN A 94 8.59 2.77 -9.57
CA GLN A 94 9.21 2.03 -8.49
C GLN A 94 9.98 0.85 -9.07
N ILE A 95 11.19 0.64 -8.55
CA ILE A 95 12.09 -0.42 -8.99
C ILE A 95 12.22 -1.46 -7.89
N ASN A 96 12.13 -2.73 -8.23
CA ASN A 96 12.42 -3.84 -7.33
C ASN A 96 13.51 -4.72 -7.93
N ILE A 97 14.46 -5.13 -7.09
CA ILE A 97 15.52 -6.06 -7.43
C ILE A 97 15.59 -7.05 -6.28
N ASP A 98 15.44 -8.35 -6.58
CA ASP A 98 15.45 -9.39 -5.56
C ASP A 98 15.94 -10.73 -6.13
N GLY A 99 16.41 -11.62 -5.26
CA GLY A 99 16.82 -12.97 -5.61
C GLY A 99 15.64 -13.95 -5.57
N LEU A 100 15.41 -14.67 -6.66
CA LEU A 100 14.34 -15.65 -6.78
C LEU A 100 14.91 -17.05 -7.07
N PRO A 101 15.03 -17.95 -6.07
CA PRO A 101 15.41 -19.33 -6.29
C PRO A 101 14.40 -20.05 -7.19
N ILE A 102 14.85 -20.62 -8.32
CA ILE A 102 13.94 -21.23 -9.31
C ILE A 102 13.52 -22.66 -8.93
N SER A 103 14.39 -23.41 -8.25
CA SER A 103 14.10 -24.77 -7.82
C SER A 103 14.62 -25.03 -6.40
N LYS A 104 14.11 -26.08 -5.74
CA LYS A 104 14.63 -26.55 -4.45
C LYS A 104 15.78 -27.54 -4.61
N SER A 105 15.99 -28.07 -5.81
CA SER A 105 16.92 -29.15 -6.14
C SER A 105 18.14 -28.68 -6.93
N SER A 106 18.25 -27.38 -7.20
CA SER A 106 19.38 -26.75 -7.87
C SER A 106 19.63 -25.36 -7.28
N ASN A 107 20.86 -24.87 -7.43
CA ASN A 107 21.26 -23.53 -7.00
C ASN A 107 20.86 -22.42 -7.99
N GLY A 108 20.07 -22.76 -9.02
CA GLY A 108 19.58 -21.80 -10.00
C GLY A 108 18.74 -20.72 -9.33
N GLN A 109 19.00 -19.46 -9.68
CA GLN A 109 18.26 -18.31 -9.20
C GLN A 109 18.15 -17.24 -10.29
N PHE A 110 17.02 -16.53 -10.27
CA PHE A 110 16.85 -15.30 -11.01
C PHE A 110 17.19 -14.09 -10.14
N TRP A 111 17.69 -13.05 -10.78
CA TRP A 111 17.77 -11.70 -10.22
C TRP A 111 17.10 -10.73 -11.20
N PRO A 112 15.76 -10.61 -11.16
CA PRO A 112 15.03 -9.65 -11.98
C PRO A 112 15.25 -8.21 -11.51
N ILE A 113 15.19 -7.30 -12.48
CA ILE A 113 14.92 -5.89 -12.28
C ILE A 113 13.47 -5.69 -12.72
N LEU A 114 12.60 -5.33 -11.78
CA LEU A 114 11.17 -5.11 -12.01
C LEU A 114 10.84 -3.62 -11.91
N GLY A 115 9.95 -3.15 -12.76
CA GLY A 115 9.36 -1.82 -12.70
C GLY A 115 7.88 -1.88 -12.34
N MET A 116 7.37 -0.82 -11.71
CA MET A 116 5.94 -0.62 -11.48
C MET A 116 5.63 0.88 -11.55
N ILE A 117 4.54 1.26 -12.22
CA ILE A 117 4.09 2.66 -12.28
C ILE A 117 3.49 3.04 -10.92
N ASP A 118 4.03 4.11 -10.32
CA ASP A 118 3.69 4.51 -8.96
C ASP A 118 2.53 5.49 -8.89
N ASN A 119 2.43 6.43 -9.83
CA ASN A 119 1.42 7.47 -9.74
C ASN A 119 0.02 7.05 -10.23
N CYS A 120 -0.24 5.76 -10.46
CA CYS A 120 -1.53 5.23 -10.93
C CYS A 120 -2.24 4.28 -9.97
N SER A 121 -3.54 4.09 -10.20
CA SER A 121 -4.35 3.09 -9.48
C SER A 121 -4.02 1.65 -9.88
N PHE A 122 -3.49 1.45 -11.09
CA PHE A 122 -3.11 0.16 -11.63
C PHE A 122 -1.69 -0.27 -11.21
N LYS A 123 -1.59 -0.92 -10.06
CA LYS A 123 -0.31 -1.40 -9.48
C LYS A 123 0.07 -2.80 -9.97
N GLU A 124 0.63 -2.90 -11.18
CA GLU A 124 1.13 -4.18 -11.72
C GLU A 124 2.60 -4.09 -12.12
N PRO A 125 3.48 -4.91 -11.54
CA PRO A 125 4.88 -4.97 -11.95
C PRO A 125 5.08 -5.50 -13.38
N PHE A 126 6.22 -5.14 -13.97
CA PHE A 126 6.71 -5.65 -15.25
C PHE A 126 8.21 -5.91 -15.18
N VAL A 127 8.74 -6.78 -16.05
CA VAL A 127 10.17 -7.08 -16.12
C VAL A 127 10.90 -6.03 -16.96
N ILE A 128 11.97 -5.46 -16.40
CA ILE A 128 12.92 -4.58 -17.10
C ILE A 128 14.16 -5.38 -17.51
N GLY A 129 14.67 -6.23 -16.62
CA GLY A 129 15.84 -7.06 -16.87
C GLY A 129 15.75 -8.37 -16.10
N LEU A 130 16.37 -9.44 -16.60
CA LEU A 130 16.35 -10.75 -15.96
C LEU A 130 17.71 -11.42 -16.06
N PHE A 131 18.39 -11.51 -14.92
CA PHE A 131 19.60 -12.31 -14.77
C PHE A 131 19.25 -13.73 -14.33
N TYR A 132 19.98 -14.73 -14.85
CA TYR A 132 19.91 -16.12 -14.43
C TYR A 132 21.30 -16.71 -14.18
N GLY A 133 21.48 -17.30 -13.01
CA GLY A 133 22.71 -18.02 -12.68
C GLY A 133 22.55 -19.03 -11.55
N THR A 134 23.59 -19.83 -11.33
CA THR A 134 23.69 -20.76 -10.18
C THR A 134 24.12 -20.07 -8.88
N ALA A 135 24.38 -18.77 -8.94
CA ALA A 135 24.75 -17.92 -7.83
C ALA A 135 24.14 -16.52 -8.08
N LYS A 136 24.09 -15.73 -7.01
CA LYS A 136 23.82 -14.29 -7.07
C LYS A 136 24.84 -13.61 -8.01
N PRO A 137 24.48 -12.54 -8.75
CA PRO A 137 25.45 -11.76 -9.52
C PRO A 137 26.67 -11.40 -8.66
N CYS A 138 27.88 -11.63 -9.17
CA CYS A 138 29.10 -11.37 -8.39
C CYS A 138 29.43 -9.88 -8.32
N ASN A 139 28.89 -9.08 -9.23
CA ASN A 139 29.04 -7.64 -9.31
C ASN A 139 27.73 -6.99 -9.82
N HIS A 140 27.77 -5.70 -10.10
CA HIS A 140 26.63 -4.89 -10.53
C HIS A 140 26.51 -4.75 -12.05
N GLU A 141 27.25 -5.51 -12.86
CA GLU A 141 27.25 -5.43 -14.32
C GLU A 141 25.84 -5.62 -14.92
N PHE A 142 24.99 -6.43 -14.27
CA PHE A 142 23.60 -6.63 -14.68
C PHE A 142 22.71 -5.38 -14.57
N LEU A 143 23.16 -4.34 -13.86
CA LEU A 143 22.47 -3.04 -13.75
C LEU A 143 22.82 -2.08 -14.89
N LEU A 144 23.86 -2.33 -15.68
CA LEU A 144 24.37 -1.37 -16.66
C LEU A 144 23.36 -1.06 -17.77
N ASP A 145 22.72 -2.08 -18.32
CA ASP A 145 21.66 -1.87 -19.32
C ASP A 145 20.48 -1.07 -18.73
N PHE A 146 20.12 -1.34 -17.46
CA PHE A 146 19.08 -0.58 -16.77
C PHE A 146 19.46 0.89 -16.58
N ILE A 147 20.71 1.18 -16.21
CA ILE A 147 21.20 2.56 -16.02
C ILE A 147 21.20 3.31 -17.35
N ASN A 148 21.67 2.69 -18.43
CA ASN A 148 21.63 3.27 -19.77
C ASN A 148 20.20 3.54 -20.23
N ASP A 149 19.27 2.63 -19.94
CA ASP A 149 17.84 2.81 -20.20
C ASP A 149 17.27 4.02 -19.45
N VAL A 150 17.64 4.20 -18.16
CA VAL A 150 17.20 5.36 -17.37
C VAL A 150 17.68 6.66 -18.00
N HIS A 151 18.95 6.75 -18.37
CA HIS A 151 19.47 7.94 -19.06
C HIS A 151 18.77 8.20 -20.40
N SER A 152 18.50 7.14 -21.17
CA SER A 152 17.83 7.27 -22.47
C SER A 152 16.39 7.79 -22.36
N ILE A 153 15.70 7.51 -21.25
CA ILE A 153 14.31 7.95 -21.03
C ILE A 153 14.20 9.25 -20.21
N GLU A 154 15.32 9.82 -19.74
CA GLU A 154 15.33 11.13 -19.07
C GLU A 154 14.89 12.25 -20.03
N GLU A 155 15.13 12.10 -21.33
CA GLU A 155 14.66 13.00 -22.39
C GLU A 155 13.14 12.90 -22.64
N GLY A 156 12.49 11.88 -22.08
CA GLY A 156 11.07 11.60 -22.22
C GLY A 156 10.71 10.77 -23.46
N PHE A 157 9.41 10.50 -23.62
CA PHE A 157 8.84 9.73 -24.72
C PHE A 157 7.46 10.27 -25.10
N ALA A 158 7.07 10.06 -26.36
CA ALA A 158 5.75 10.43 -26.85
C ALA A 158 4.75 9.28 -26.67
N TYR A 159 3.56 9.58 -26.13
CA TYR A 159 2.46 8.64 -26.02
C TYR A 159 1.13 9.36 -26.26
N GLN A 160 0.31 8.85 -27.18
CA GLN A 160 -0.98 9.46 -27.56
C GLN A 160 -0.88 10.97 -27.87
N GLY A 161 0.19 11.39 -28.56
CA GLY A 161 0.43 12.80 -28.91
C GLY A 161 0.93 13.67 -27.76
N LYS A 162 1.08 13.13 -26.54
CA LYS A 162 1.61 13.84 -25.38
C LYS A 162 3.07 13.47 -25.13
N GLN A 163 3.91 14.47 -24.86
CA GLN A 163 5.28 14.24 -24.40
C GLN A 163 5.28 13.98 -22.89
N MET A 164 5.85 12.85 -22.48
CA MET A 164 5.91 12.41 -21.09
C MET A 164 7.36 12.19 -20.67
N THR A 165 7.66 12.39 -19.40
CA THR A 165 8.99 12.08 -18.81
C THR A 165 8.89 10.93 -17.82
N VAL A 166 10.01 10.25 -17.56
CA VAL A 166 10.06 9.15 -16.58
C VAL A 166 10.94 9.55 -15.41
N LYS A 167 10.49 9.27 -14.18
CA LYS A 167 11.28 9.48 -12.97
C LYS A 167 11.23 8.26 -12.07
N ILE A 168 12.40 7.77 -11.66
CA ILE A 168 12.47 6.77 -10.59
C ILE A 168 12.13 7.45 -9.26
N SER A 169 11.09 6.93 -8.60
CA SER A 169 10.61 7.40 -7.31
C SER A 169 11.27 6.68 -6.14
N ALA A 170 11.40 5.35 -6.22
CA ALA A 170 11.94 4.53 -5.14
C ALA A 170 12.47 3.16 -5.61
N PHE A 171 13.39 2.60 -4.81
CA PHE A 171 13.84 1.21 -4.88
C PHE A 171 13.21 0.39 -3.75
N ILE A 172 12.21 -0.40 -4.07
CA ILE A 172 11.43 -1.22 -3.13
C ILE A 172 12.02 -2.62 -3.07
N CYS A 173 13.04 -2.82 -2.23
CA CYS A 173 13.75 -4.10 -2.12
C CYS A 173 13.89 -4.53 -0.65
N ASP A 174 14.17 -5.81 -0.39
CA ASP A 174 14.50 -6.28 0.96
C ASP A 174 15.88 -5.76 1.43
N ALA A 175 16.21 -5.91 2.72
CA ALA A 175 17.46 -5.37 3.25
C ALA A 175 18.73 -5.99 2.62
N PRO A 176 18.84 -7.33 2.43
CA PRO A 176 19.91 -7.94 1.66
C PRO A 176 20.09 -7.40 0.24
N ALA A 177 19.00 -7.24 -0.52
CA ALA A 177 19.05 -6.74 -1.89
C ALA A 177 19.45 -5.27 -1.93
N ARG A 178 18.91 -4.41 -1.04
CA ARG A 178 19.34 -3.01 -0.92
C ARG A 178 20.82 -2.89 -0.59
N ALA A 179 21.31 -3.65 0.40
CA ALA A 179 22.71 -3.65 0.77
C ALA A 179 23.61 -4.06 -0.41
N PHE A 180 23.17 -5.05 -1.19
CA PHE A 180 23.88 -5.48 -2.38
C PHE A 180 23.94 -4.41 -3.45
N ILE A 181 22.79 -3.90 -3.92
CA ILE A 181 22.76 -2.95 -5.03
C ILE A 181 23.38 -1.60 -4.66
N LYS A 182 23.40 -1.23 -3.38
CA LYS A 182 24.10 -0.04 -2.88
C LYS A 182 25.58 -0.26 -2.57
N ASN A 183 26.04 -1.53 -2.59
CA ASN A 183 27.38 -1.96 -2.18
C ASN A 183 27.78 -1.48 -0.77
N VAL A 184 26.90 -1.73 0.22
CA VAL A 184 27.09 -1.33 1.63
C VAL A 184 27.01 -2.52 2.59
N LYS A 185 27.48 -2.35 3.83
CA LYS A 185 27.37 -3.35 4.88
C LYS A 185 25.90 -3.73 5.10
N GLY A 186 25.64 -5.03 5.11
CA GLY A 186 24.30 -5.57 5.33
C GLY A 186 23.82 -5.44 6.77
N HIS A 187 22.55 -5.82 6.99
CA HIS A 187 21.84 -5.75 8.26
C HIS A 187 22.48 -6.49 9.46
N ALA A 188 23.51 -7.32 9.22
CA ALA A 188 24.26 -8.04 10.25
C ALA A 188 25.63 -7.41 10.57
N GLY A 189 26.01 -6.33 9.89
CA GLY A 189 27.26 -5.60 10.14
C GLY A 189 27.13 -4.53 11.23
N TYR A 190 28.26 -4.11 11.78
CA TYR A 190 28.31 -3.05 12.81
C TYR A 190 27.76 -1.71 12.28
N SER A 191 28.19 -1.25 11.11
CA SER A 191 27.56 -0.10 10.42
C SER A 191 26.44 -0.56 9.46
N GLY A 192 25.55 -1.43 9.95
CA GLY A 192 24.54 -2.11 9.12
C GLY A 192 23.23 -1.32 8.90
N CYS A 193 22.97 -0.26 9.65
CA CYS A 193 21.77 0.56 9.44
C CYS A 193 21.97 1.51 8.26
N GLU A 194 21.05 1.44 7.29
CA GLU A 194 21.10 2.27 6.07
C GLU A 194 20.43 3.65 6.25
N LYS A 195 19.75 3.87 7.38
CA LYS A 195 19.02 5.12 7.66
C LYS A 195 19.69 5.99 8.72
N CYS A 196 20.52 5.44 9.60
CA CYS A 196 21.22 6.19 10.64
C CYS A 196 22.64 5.67 10.87
N ILE A 197 23.45 6.48 11.56
CA ILE A 197 24.88 6.21 11.81
C ILE A 197 25.15 5.37 13.07
N GLN A 198 24.11 4.84 13.72
CA GLN A 198 24.31 4.03 14.93
C GLN A 198 25.26 2.87 14.65
N HIS A 199 26.30 2.77 15.47
CA HIS A 199 27.17 1.61 15.49
C HIS A 199 26.47 0.43 16.19
N GLY A 200 26.46 -0.72 15.53
CA GLY A 200 25.88 -1.95 16.04
C GLY A 200 26.64 -2.48 17.26
N VAL A 201 25.97 -3.28 18.08
CA VAL A 201 26.56 -3.92 19.26
C VAL A 201 26.32 -5.42 19.17
N TRP A 202 27.36 -6.22 19.35
CA TRP A 202 27.25 -7.67 19.40
C TRP A 202 26.81 -8.16 20.78
N LEU A 203 25.59 -8.68 20.88
CA LEU A 203 25.02 -9.30 22.07
C LEU A 203 24.47 -10.68 21.68
N ASP A 204 25.36 -11.65 21.48
CA ASP A 204 25.13 -12.96 20.82
C ASP A 204 24.69 -12.89 19.34
N LYS A 205 24.22 -11.72 18.90
CA LYS A 205 23.89 -11.34 17.53
C LYS A 205 24.05 -9.83 17.38
N MET A 206 24.06 -9.36 16.14
CA MET A 206 24.12 -7.92 15.85
C MET A 206 22.83 -7.20 16.30
N THR A 207 23.00 -6.13 17.09
CA THR A 207 21.90 -5.31 17.64
C THR A 207 22.12 -3.82 17.45
N PHE A 208 21.03 -3.05 17.50
CA PHE A 208 20.98 -1.61 17.29
C PHE A 208 20.07 -0.96 18.35
N PRO A 209 20.53 -0.89 19.61
CA PRO A 209 19.69 -0.49 20.75
C PRO A 209 19.29 0.99 20.82
N GLU A 210 20.02 1.88 20.15
CA GLU A 210 19.75 3.32 20.10
C GLU A 210 18.62 3.63 19.11
N THR A 211 17.87 4.70 19.41
CA THR A 211 16.69 5.13 18.63
C THR A 211 16.79 6.58 18.14
N ASN A 212 17.83 7.31 18.55
CA ASN A 212 18.02 8.74 18.32
C ASN A 212 19.37 9.06 17.64
N ALA A 213 20.02 8.07 17.03
CA ALA A 213 21.25 8.30 16.27
C ALA A 213 20.98 9.19 15.04
N SER A 214 21.98 9.98 14.67
CA SER A 214 21.89 10.88 13.51
C SER A 214 21.55 10.12 12.24
N LEU A 215 20.67 10.70 11.43
CA LEU A 215 20.24 10.10 10.17
C LEU A 215 21.33 10.22 9.10
N ARG A 216 21.42 9.21 8.24
CA ARG A 216 22.17 9.33 6.99
C ARG A 216 21.38 10.20 6.02
N THR A 217 22.10 10.96 5.21
CA THR A 217 21.55 11.78 4.13
C THR A 217 22.12 11.32 2.79
N ASP A 218 21.48 11.73 1.69
CA ASP A 218 22.02 11.47 0.35
C ASP A 218 23.41 12.10 0.19
N ALA A 219 23.61 13.32 0.71
CA ALA A 219 24.89 14.02 0.70
C ALA A 219 25.97 13.26 1.48
N SER A 220 25.69 12.81 2.71
CA SER A 220 26.65 12.04 3.51
C SER A 220 26.99 10.69 2.90
N PHE A 221 26.05 10.09 2.15
CA PHE A 221 26.30 8.83 1.45
C PHE A 221 27.24 9.03 0.26
N ILE A 222 27.04 10.09 -0.53
CA ILE A 222 27.91 10.43 -1.67
C ILE A 222 29.31 10.79 -1.18
N ALA A 223 29.39 11.58 -0.10
CA ALA A 223 30.66 11.96 0.52
C ALA A 223 31.36 10.80 1.25
N LYS A 224 30.64 9.69 1.50
CA LYS A 224 31.11 8.53 2.27
C LYS A 224 31.59 8.87 3.67
N ASP A 225 30.87 9.76 4.35
CA ASP A 225 31.22 10.24 5.71
C ASP A 225 31.36 9.09 6.73
N ASP A 226 30.68 7.96 6.50
CA ASP A 226 30.83 6.73 7.27
C ASP A 226 31.46 5.65 6.39
N GLU A 227 32.78 5.67 6.28
CA GLU A 227 33.57 4.73 5.49
C GLU A 227 33.23 3.28 5.84
N ASP A 228 32.97 3.01 7.11
CA ASP A 228 32.60 1.69 7.61
C ASP A 228 31.26 1.20 7.05
N HIS A 229 30.36 2.06 6.60
CA HIS A 229 29.12 1.63 5.96
C HIS A 229 29.34 1.09 4.54
N HIS A 230 30.35 1.57 3.83
CA HIS A 230 30.55 1.28 2.40
C HIS A 230 31.46 0.07 2.19
N LEU A 231 31.12 -0.78 1.21
CA LEU A 231 31.96 -1.91 0.78
C LEU A 231 32.66 -1.65 -0.57
N GLY A 232 32.19 -0.64 -1.31
CA GLY A 232 32.77 -0.18 -2.57
C GLY A 232 31.81 0.77 -3.28
N GLU A 233 32.06 1.00 -4.58
CA GLU A 233 31.16 1.80 -5.42
C GLU A 233 29.96 1.00 -5.90
N THR A 234 28.89 1.70 -6.26
CA THR A 234 27.74 1.15 -6.97
C THR A 234 27.48 2.00 -8.21
N PRO A 235 27.18 1.39 -9.37
CA PRO A 235 26.88 2.17 -10.58
C PRO A 235 25.55 2.94 -10.47
N LEU A 236 24.74 2.69 -9.43
CA LEU A 236 23.52 3.46 -9.19
C LEU A 236 23.79 4.92 -8.78
N THR A 237 25.02 5.27 -8.37
CA THR A 237 25.38 6.68 -8.12
C THR A 237 25.43 7.53 -9.38
N ASP A 238 25.49 6.89 -10.56
CA ASP A 238 25.48 7.60 -11.85
C ASP A 238 24.08 8.15 -12.19
N LEU A 239 23.05 7.64 -11.50
CA LEU A 239 21.67 8.11 -11.65
C LEU A 239 21.38 9.29 -10.72
N ASN A 240 20.48 10.20 -11.13
CA ASN A 240 20.00 11.30 -10.30
C ASN A 240 18.98 10.86 -9.24
N ILE A 241 19.40 9.94 -8.35
CA ILE A 241 18.58 9.36 -7.27
C ILE A 241 19.28 9.48 -5.91
N GLY A 242 18.48 9.67 -4.86
CA GLY A 242 19.00 9.71 -3.50
C GLY A 242 19.33 8.31 -2.97
N MET A 243 20.61 8.02 -2.71
CA MET A 243 21.07 6.71 -2.25
C MET A 243 20.60 6.32 -0.83
N VAL A 244 20.07 7.27 -0.05
CA VAL A 244 19.39 7.01 1.22
C VAL A 244 17.90 7.26 1.08
N SER A 245 17.53 8.39 0.49
CA SER A 245 16.15 8.86 0.49
C SER A 245 15.27 8.14 -0.53
N ALA A 246 15.80 7.56 -1.61
CA ALA A 246 15.05 6.77 -2.60
C ALA A 246 14.92 5.28 -2.22
N PHE A 247 15.50 4.86 -1.10
CA PHE A 247 15.55 3.46 -0.66
C PHE A 247 14.75 3.28 0.63
N PRO A 248 13.41 3.14 0.58
CA PRO A 248 12.60 2.92 1.78
C PRO A 248 12.85 1.54 2.42
N LEU A 249 12.56 1.45 3.71
CA LEU A 249 12.52 0.17 4.41
C LEU A 249 11.21 -0.56 4.09
N ASP A 250 11.30 -1.76 3.51
CA ASP A 250 10.11 -2.51 3.12
C ASP A 250 9.30 -2.99 4.34
N TYR A 251 8.05 -2.55 4.42
CA TYR A 251 7.08 -2.92 5.45
C TYR A 251 6.83 -4.44 5.52
N MET A 252 6.80 -5.15 4.39
CA MET A 252 6.51 -6.59 4.37
C MET A 252 7.60 -7.38 5.10
N HIS A 253 8.86 -7.15 4.76
CA HIS A 253 10.01 -7.83 5.33
C HIS A 253 10.35 -7.34 6.74
N LEU A 254 10.38 -6.03 6.94
CA LEU A 254 10.78 -5.42 8.23
C LEU A 254 9.74 -5.71 9.32
N VAL A 255 8.46 -5.46 9.02
CA VAL A 255 7.39 -5.45 10.03
C VAL A 255 6.69 -6.80 10.11
N CYS A 256 6.14 -7.29 9.00
CA CYS A 256 5.32 -8.50 9.01
C CYS A 256 6.18 -9.75 9.23
N LEU A 257 7.18 -9.97 8.37
CA LEU A 257 8.10 -11.11 8.47
C LEU A 257 9.23 -10.89 9.48
N GLY A 258 9.54 -9.65 9.82
CA GLY A 258 10.57 -9.32 10.80
C GLY A 258 10.03 -9.30 12.22
N VAL A 259 9.42 -8.18 12.62
CA VAL A 259 9.05 -7.93 14.02
C VAL A 259 7.83 -8.76 14.47
N MET A 260 6.73 -8.76 13.71
CA MET A 260 5.50 -9.45 14.12
C MET A 260 5.70 -10.97 14.21
N ARG A 261 6.33 -11.58 13.20
CA ARG A 261 6.71 -13.00 13.23
C ARG A 261 7.59 -13.31 14.45
N ARG A 262 8.52 -12.42 14.79
CA ARG A 262 9.42 -12.62 15.94
C ARG A 262 8.67 -12.55 17.26
N LEU A 263 7.79 -11.57 17.47
CA LEU A 263 6.96 -11.47 18.68
C LEU A 263 6.17 -12.76 18.92
N LEU A 264 5.48 -13.28 17.89
CA LEU A 264 4.75 -14.54 18.01
C LEU A 264 5.66 -15.73 18.33
N LYS A 265 6.87 -15.78 17.75
CA LYS A 265 7.85 -16.83 18.08
C LYS A 265 8.37 -16.70 19.51
N ILE A 266 8.58 -15.50 20.02
CA ILE A 266 8.96 -15.27 21.42
C ILE A 266 7.85 -15.78 22.35
N TRP A 267 6.60 -15.40 22.09
CA TRP A 267 5.48 -15.78 22.94
C TRP A 267 5.16 -17.28 22.88
N THR A 268 5.45 -17.97 21.77
CA THR A 268 5.13 -19.41 21.62
C THR A 268 6.29 -20.34 21.90
N LYS A 269 7.53 -19.92 21.61
CA LYS A 269 8.74 -20.76 21.63
C LYS A 269 9.94 -20.11 22.33
N GLY A 270 9.82 -18.87 22.78
CA GLY A 270 10.91 -18.11 23.39
C GLY A 270 11.27 -18.54 24.81
N PRO A 271 12.09 -17.73 25.50
CA PRO A 271 12.46 -17.94 26.90
C PRO A 271 11.24 -18.00 27.83
N LEU A 272 11.31 -18.79 28.90
CA LEU A 272 10.21 -18.96 29.85
C LEU A 272 9.67 -17.63 30.43
N ARG A 273 10.53 -16.63 30.60
CA ARG A 273 10.14 -15.29 31.10
C ARG A 273 9.11 -14.57 30.22
N THR A 274 9.07 -14.87 28.91
CA THR A 274 8.22 -14.19 27.92
C THR A 274 7.30 -15.14 27.18
N ARG A 275 7.50 -16.46 27.33
CA ARG A 275 6.72 -17.49 26.67
C ARG A 275 5.40 -17.73 27.40
N LEU A 276 4.34 -17.86 26.62
CA LEU A 276 3.00 -18.19 27.10
C LEU A 276 2.88 -19.68 27.39
N GLY A 277 2.08 -20.01 28.41
CA GLY A 277 1.74 -21.40 28.73
C GLY A 277 0.94 -22.06 27.59
N PRO A 278 1.05 -23.39 27.39
CA PRO A 278 0.36 -24.11 26.31
C PRO A 278 -1.16 -23.90 26.29
N ARG A 279 -1.78 -23.78 27.47
CA ARG A 279 -3.22 -23.47 27.61
C ARG A 279 -3.57 -22.11 27.00
N VAL A 280 -2.79 -21.07 27.30
CA VAL A 280 -3.01 -19.72 26.76
C VAL A 280 -2.82 -19.71 25.24
N VAL A 281 -1.80 -20.40 24.73
CA VAL A 281 -1.57 -20.56 23.29
C VAL A 281 -2.75 -21.26 22.60
N LYS A 282 -3.32 -22.29 23.23
CA LYS A 282 -4.52 -22.99 22.75
C LYS A 282 -5.74 -22.06 22.76
N GLU A 283 -5.94 -21.27 23.81
CA GLU A 283 -7.03 -20.30 23.90
C GLU A 283 -6.94 -19.20 22.83
N ILE A 284 -5.75 -18.65 22.58
CA ILE A 284 -5.54 -17.68 21.48
C ILE A 284 -5.81 -18.35 20.12
N SER A 285 -5.36 -19.60 19.93
CA SER A 285 -5.61 -20.36 18.71
C SER A 285 -7.11 -20.59 18.47
N ASN A 286 -7.85 -20.98 19.50
CA ASN A 286 -9.31 -21.15 19.43
C ASN A 286 -10.00 -19.82 19.08
N ARG A 287 -9.53 -18.69 19.65
CA ARG A 287 -10.05 -17.36 19.30
C ARG A 287 -9.80 -17.04 17.84
N LEU A 288 -8.59 -17.30 17.31
CA LEU A 288 -8.28 -17.10 15.89
C LEU A 288 -9.19 -17.96 15.00
N GLU A 289 -9.39 -19.23 15.35
CA GLU A 289 -10.27 -20.14 14.60
C GLU A 289 -11.73 -19.67 14.59
N ALA A 290 -12.23 -19.13 15.71
CA ALA A 290 -13.57 -18.57 15.81
C ALA A 290 -13.81 -17.34 14.91
N LEU A 291 -12.75 -16.60 14.54
CA LEU A 291 -12.85 -15.45 13.64
C LEU A 291 -12.96 -15.86 12.16
N ARG A 292 -12.63 -17.09 11.78
CA ARG A 292 -12.54 -17.55 10.38
C ARG A 292 -13.82 -17.31 9.54
N PRO A 293 -15.04 -17.44 10.07
CA PRO A 293 -16.26 -17.17 9.31
C PRO A 293 -16.48 -15.69 9.00
N SER A 294 -15.94 -14.77 9.80
CA SER A 294 -16.14 -13.32 9.64
C SER A 294 -15.06 -12.63 8.82
N VAL A 295 -14.07 -13.37 8.31
CA VAL A 295 -12.97 -12.83 7.51
C VAL A 295 -13.47 -12.31 6.15
N PRO A 296 -13.26 -11.02 5.84
CA PRO A 296 -13.62 -10.44 4.54
C PRO A 296 -12.84 -11.07 3.39
N LEU A 297 -13.42 -11.02 2.19
CA LEU A 297 -12.84 -11.57 0.96
C LEU A 297 -11.51 -10.92 0.57
N GLU A 298 -11.24 -9.69 1.01
CA GLU A 298 -10.01 -8.97 0.69
C GLU A 298 -8.79 -9.61 1.37
N PHE A 299 -9.00 -10.44 2.38
CA PHE A 299 -7.94 -11.20 3.02
C PHE A 299 -7.77 -12.57 2.36
N ALA A 300 -6.67 -12.74 1.64
CA ALA A 300 -6.33 -13.98 0.94
C ALA A 300 -6.24 -15.23 1.84
N ARG A 301 -6.10 -15.06 3.16
CA ARG A 301 -6.05 -16.17 4.13
C ARG A 301 -6.90 -15.87 5.37
N LYS A 302 -7.57 -16.91 5.83
CA LYS A 302 -8.27 -16.93 7.13
C LYS A 302 -7.28 -17.21 8.26
N PRO A 303 -7.52 -16.71 9.49
CA PRO A 303 -6.68 -17.00 10.64
C PRO A 303 -6.47 -18.50 10.84
N ARG A 304 -5.23 -18.85 11.21
CA ARG A 304 -4.80 -20.19 11.56
C ARG A 304 -4.35 -20.23 13.01
N PRO A 305 -4.30 -21.41 13.65
CA PRO A 305 -3.83 -21.51 15.03
C PRO A 305 -2.34 -21.18 15.17
N LEU A 306 -1.92 -20.75 16.36
CA LEU A 306 -0.52 -20.35 16.63
C LEU A 306 0.50 -21.49 16.49
N ARG A 307 0.06 -22.75 16.57
CA ARG A 307 0.91 -23.93 16.31
C ARG A 307 1.47 -23.96 14.87
N GLU A 308 0.81 -23.25 13.93
CA GLU A 308 1.22 -23.18 12.53
C GLU A 308 2.04 -21.92 12.20
N VAL A 309 2.44 -21.13 13.20
CA VAL A 309 3.07 -19.81 12.98
C VAL A 309 4.31 -19.84 12.07
N ASP A 310 5.08 -20.94 12.05
CA ASP A 310 6.24 -21.07 11.16
C ASP A 310 5.86 -21.17 9.68
N ARG A 311 4.61 -21.55 9.39
CA ARG A 311 4.05 -21.67 8.04
C ARG A 311 3.22 -20.44 7.65
N TRP A 312 3.09 -19.45 8.53
CA TRP A 312 2.38 -18.21 8.22
C TRP A 312 3.17 -17.39 7.21
N LYS A 313 2.46 -16.74 6.29
CA LYS A 313 3.05 -15.78 5.35
C LYS A 313 2.89 -14.34 5.87
N ALA A 314 3.55 -13.40 5.20
CA ALA A 314 3.48 -11.98 5.50
C ALA A 314 2.04 -11.45 5.65
N THR A 315 1.11 -11.86 4.76
CA THR A 315 -0.29 -11.44 4.81
C THR A 315 -1.02 -11.87 6.09
N GLU A 316 -0.65 -13.00 6.69
CA GLU A 316 -1.23 -13.49 7.94
C GLU A 316 -0.66 -12.74 9.14
N PHE A 317 0.65 -12.45 9.14
CA PHE A 317 1.26 -11.59 10.15
C PHE A 317 0.68 -10.17 10.11
N ARG A 318 0.45 -9.64 8.91
CA ARG A 318 -0.24 -8.36 8.71
C ARG A 318 -1.66 -8.38 9.27
N GLN A 319 -2.44 -9.41 8.93
CA GLN A 319 -3.81 -9.55 9.44
C GLN A 319 -3.82 -9.63 10.97
N PHE A 320 -2.87 -10.37 11.54
CA PHE A 320 -2.71 -10.47 12.98
C PHE A 320 -2.34 -9.14 13.61
N LEU A 321 -1.35 -8.42 13.08
CA LEU A 321 -0.89 -7.15 13.62
C LEU A 321 -1.99 -6.08 13.64
N LEU A 322 -2.75 -5.95 12.56
CA LEU A 322 -3.65 -4.83 12.35
C LEU A 322 -5.12 -5.11 12.72
N TYR A 323 -5.53 -6.39 12.76
CA TYR A 323 -6.95 -6.73 12.90
C TYR A 323 -7.20 -7.73 14.03
N SER A 324 -6.72 -8.98 13.90
CA SER A 324 -7.12 -10.03 14.85
C SER A 324 -6.34 -9.98 16.17
N GLY A 325 -5.06 -9.57 16.15
CA GLY A 325 -4.16 -9.51 17.29
C GLY A 325 -4.68 -8.68 18.47
N PRO A 326 -5.12 -7.42 18.28
CA PRO A 326 -5.67 -6.59 19.36
C PRO A 326 -6.77 -7.30 20.13
N LEU A 327 -7.65 -8.03 19.45
CA LEU A 327 -8.76 -8.75 20.07
C LEU A 327 -8.32 -10.11 20.66
N VAL A 328 -7.58 -10.95 19.93
CA VAL A 328 -7.30 -12.32 20.41
C VAL A 328 -6.30 -12.35 21.57
N LEU A 329 -5.43 -11.35 21.67
CA LEU A 329 -4.43 -11.24 22.74
C LEU A 329 -4.98 -10.60 24.03
N LEU A 330 -6.14 -9.92 23.96
CA LEU A 330 -6.74 -9.22 25.09
C LEU A 330 -7.05 -10.19 26.24
N GLY A 331 -6.46 -9.92 27.41
CA GLY A 331 -6.57 -10.78 28.60
C GLY A 331 -5.88 -12.15 28.43
N LYS A 332 -4.90 -12.26 27.52
CA LYS A 332 -4.10 -13.48 27.30
C LYS A 332 -2.61 -13.23 27.39
N LEU A 333 -2.13 -12.09 26.89
CA LEU A 333 -0.78 -11.62 27.18
C LEU A 333 -0.72 -10.97 28.56
N PRO A 334 0.43 -11.02 29.26
CA PRO A 334 0.70 -10.13 30.38
C PRO A 334 0.51 -8.66 29.97
N ASP A 335 -0.01 -7.83 30.87
CA ASP A 335 -0.46 -6.47 30.55
C ASP A 335 0.62 -5.62 29.88
N GLU A 336 1.86 -5.65 30.38
CA GLU A 336 2.98 -4.91 29.80
C GLU A 336 3.32 -5.37 28.37
N GLN A 337 3.22 -6.67 28.09
CA GLN A 337 3.45 -7.20 26.74
C GLN A 337 2.29 -6.83 25.79
N TYR A 338 1.05 -6.82 26.30
CA TYR A 338 -0.11 -6.41 25.52
C TYR A 338 -0.08 -4.91 25.20
N LYS A 339 0.25 -4.05 26.16
CA LYS A 339 0.45 -2.62 25.95
C LYS A 339 1.58 -2.36 24.95
N ASN A 340 2.71 -3.05 25.07
CA ASN A 340 3.79 -2.94 24.09
C ASN A 340 3.33 -3.39 22.68
N PHE A 341 2.55 -4.46 22.58
CA PHE A 341 1.93 -4.86 21.31
C PHE A 341 0.95 -3.79 20.77
N LEU A 342 0.16 -3.13 21.61
CA LEU A 342 -0.74 -2.05 21.17
C LEU A 342 0.02 -0.82 20.66
N LEU A 343 1.16 -0.45 21.27
CA LEU A 343 2.03 0.59 20.71
C LEU A 343 2.43 0.26 19.27
N PHE A 344 2.86 -0.97 19.03
CA PHE A 344 3.24 -1.45 17.69
C PHE A 344 2.03 -1.46 16.74
N SER A 345 0.94 -2.14 17.12
CA SER A 345 -0.27 -2.26 16.30
C SER A 345 -0.86 -0.90 15.91
N VAL A 346 -1.01 0.01 16.87
CA VAL A 346 -1.55 1.37 16.63
C VAL A 346 -0.63 2.19 15.74
N SER A 347 0.68 2.17 15.97
CA SER A 347 1.63 2.89 15.11
C SER A 347 1.51 2.46 13.65
N LEU A 348 1.46 1.14 13.41
CA LEU A 348 1.37 0.62 12.05
C LEU A 348 -0.01 0.84 11.44
N HIS A 349 -1.09 0.83 12.22
CA HIS A 349 -2.42 1.23 11.76
C HIS A 349 -2.41 2.68 11.25
N ILE A 350 -1.81 3.60 12.00
CA ILE A 350 -1.66 5.01 11.60
C ILE A 350 -0.86 5.11 10.30
N LEU A 351 0.32 4.49 10.23
CA LEU A 351 1.22 4.60 9.08
C LEU A 351 0.69 3.90 7.80
N LEU A 352 -0.31 3.02 7.93
CA LEU A 352 -0.98 2.36 6.80
C LEU A 352 -2.32 3.00 6.43
N HIS A 353 -2.87 3.86 7.26
CA HIS A 353 -4.16 4.47 7.04
C HIS A 353 -4.00 5.74 6.18
N PRO A 354 -4.65 5.88 5.02
CA PRO A 354 -4.44 7.00 4.08
C PRO A 354 -4.56 8.40 4.68
N ILE A 355 -5.51 8.59 5.60
CA ILE A 355 -5.73 9.86 6.29
C ILE A 355 -4.82 10.05 7.52
N LEU A 356 -4.72 9.03 8.38
CA LEU A 356 -3.97 9.14 9.64
C LEU A 356 -2.47 9.19 9.41
N SER A 357 -1.94 8.56 8.36
CA SER A 357 -0.51 8.58 8.04
C SER A 357 0.01 9.99 7.82
N THR A 358 -0.82 10.89 7.30
CA THR A 358 -0.45 12.30 7.06
C THR A 358 -0.65 13.15 8.32
N SER A 359 -1.69 12.87 9.11
CA SER A 359 -2.09 13.73 10.24
C SER A 359 -1.41 13.35 11.57
N TYR A 360 -1.01 12.08 11.72
CA TYR A 360 -0.50 11.51 12.97
C TYR A 360 0.85 10.78 12.79
N CYS A 361 1.59 11.07 11.71
CA CYS A 361 2.89 10.43 11.45
C CYS A 361 3.88 10.62 12.60
N ASP A 362 3.98 11.83 13.13
CA ASP A 362 4.89 12.16 14.23
C ASP A 362 4.49 11.43 15.51
N TYR A 363 3.19 11.32 15.79
CA TYR A 363 2.71 10.53 16.92
C TYR A 363 3.05 9.05 16.76
N ALA A 364 2.88 8.48 15.55
CA ALA A 364 3.31 7.11 15.28
C ALA A 364 4.82 6.92 15.46
N GLN A 365 5.64 7.93 15.15
CA GLN A 365 7.08 7.91 15.42
C GLN A 365 7.38 7.78 16.92
N GLU A 366 6.74 8.60 17.75
CA GLU A 366 6.88 8.54 19.21
C GLU A 366 6.49 7.16 19.76
N LEU A 367 5.36 6.62 19.29
CA LEU A 367 4.89 5.30 19.69
C LEU A 367 5.85 4.17 19.28
N LEU A 368 6.49 4.25 18.10
CA LEU A 368 7.49 3.27 17.66
C LEU A 368 8.78 3.35 18.48
N VAL A 369 9.26 4.56 18.80
CA VAL A 369 10.40 4.74 19.72
C VAL A 369 10.08 4.14 21.09
N LEU A 370 8.88 4.40 21.61
CA LEU A 370 8.42 3.84 22.87
C LEU A 370 8.28 2.31 22.81
N PHE A 371 7.77 1.78 21.70
CA PHE A 371 7.72 0.34 21.44
C PHE A 371 9.11 -0.28 21.51
N VAL A 372 10.10 0.26 20.80
CA VAL A 372 11.47 -0.27 20.77
C VAL A 372 12.13 -0.22 22.16
N LYS A 373 11.93 0.87 22.91
CA LYS A 373 12.41 1.02 24.28
C LYS A 373 11.86 -0.08 25.19
N TYR A 374 10.54 -0.25 25.25
CA TYR A 374 9.91 -1.28 26.09
C TYR A 374 10.15 -2.70 25.57
N TYR A 375 10.29 -2.88 24.26
CA TYR A 375 10.66 -4.16 23.66
C TYR A 375 12.01 -4.64 24.20
N GLY A 376 13.00 -3.74 24.31
CA GLY A 376 14.29 -4.05 24.92
C GLY A 376 14.20 -4.48 26.39
N GLN A 377 13.32 -3.83 27.16
CA GLN A 377 13.10 -4.15 28.57
C GLN A 377 12.38 -5.50 28.77
N LEU A 378 11.35 -5.76 27.95
CA LEU A 378 10.52 -6.96 28.06
C LEU A 378 11.20 -8.21 27.50
N TYR A 379 11.86 -8.08 26.35
CA TYR A 379 12.37 -9.23 25.60
C TYR A 379 13.89 -9.38 25.68
N GLY A 380 14.61 -8.31 25.98
CA GLY A 380 16.07 -8.26 26.10
C GLY A 380 16.69 -7.27 25.11
N ARG A 381 17.76 -6.59 25.52
CA ARG A 381 18.51 -5.65 24.66
C ARG A 381 19.14 -6.36 23.47
N ASP A 382 19.54 -7.63 23.65
CA ASP A 382 20.01 -8.56 22.63
C ASP A 382 18.95 -8.86 21.54
N MET A 383 17.69 -8.49 21.79
CA MET A 383 16.59 -8.71 20.86
C MET A 383 16.31 -7.54 19.93
N ILE A 384 16.93 -6.37 20.15
CA ILE A 384 16.80 -5.17 19.29
C ILE A 384 17.70 -5.31 18.07
N THR A 385 17.39 -6.27 17.19
CA THR A 385 18.11 -6.46 15.92
C THR A 385 17.68 -5.41 14.89
N TYR A 386 18.35 -5.38 13.73
CA TYR A 386 18.04 -4.50 12.59
C TYR A 386 16.53 -4.29 12.35
N ASN A 387 15.71 -5.35 12.29
CA ASN A 387 14.27 -5.20 12.03
C ASN A 387 13.50 -4.39 13.09
N VAL A 388 13.87 -4.55 14.37
CA VAL A 388 13.22 -3.83 15.48
C VAL A 388 13.67 -2.38 15.48
N HIS A 389 14.98 -2.15 15.30
CA HIS A 389 15.53 -0.80 15.19
C HIS A 389 14.96 -0.06 13.98
N GLY A 390 14.85 -0.71 12.82
CA GLY A 390 14.36 -0.13 11.58
C GLY A 390 12.96 0.48 11.67
N LEU A 391 12.14 0.05 12.65
CA LEU A 391 10.82 0.61 12.87
C LEU A 391 10.84 2.13 13.09
N VAL A 392 11.83 2.65 13.81
CA VAL A 392 11.87 4.10 14.14
C VAL A 392 12.09 4.98 12.91
N HIS A 393 12.50 4.40 11.78
CA HIS A 393 12.73 5.09 10.51
C HIS A 393 11.50 5.10 9.58
N LEU A 394 10.52 4.20 9.80
CA LEU A 394 9.32 4.09 8.97
C LEU A 394 8.52 5.41 8.82
N PRO A 395 8.35 6.24 9.87
CA PRO A 395 7.65 7.51 9.73
C PRO A 395 8.29 8.47 8.71
N ASN A 396 9.62 8.48 8.61
CA ASN A 396 10.32 9.31 7.63
C ASN A 396 10.08 8.82 6.20
N ASP A 397 10.06 7.50 5.99
CA ASP A 397 9.69 6.93 4.70
C ASP A 397 8.22 7.25 4.36
N VAL A 398 7.31 7.20 5.35
CA VAL A 398 5.89 7.57 5.13
C VAL A 398 5.69 9.03 4.79
N LYS A 399 6.42 9.95 5.44
CA LYS A 399 6.39 11.39 5.10
C LYS A 399 6.80 11.65 3.64
N LYS A 400 7.69 10.81 3.10
CA LYS A 400 8.19 10.95 1.72
C LYS A 400 7.32 10.24 0.68
N PHE A 401 6.86 9.03 0.98
CA PHE A 401 6.24 8.14 -0.02
C PHE A 401 4.75 7.88 0.19
N GLY A 402 4.16 8.41 1.26
CA GLY A 402 2.79 8.10 1.67
C GLY A 402 2.69 6.82 2.50
N VAL A 403 1.50 6.23 2.56
CA VAL A 403 1.23 5.04 3.40
C VAL A 403 2.20 3.89 3.13
N LEU A 404 2.52 3.08 4.14
CA LEU A 404 3.48 1.97 3.99
C LEU A 404 3.13 0.94 2.90
N ASP A 405 1.87 0.88 2.45
CA ASP A 405 1.47 0.05 1.31
C ASP A 405 2.05 0.51 -0.02
N SER A 406 2.28 1.82 -0.20
CA SER A 406 2.85 2.37 -1.43
C SER A 406 4.32 1.95 -1.61
N ILE A 407 5.01 1.55 -0.54
CA ILE A 407 6.44 1.20 -0.52
C ILE A 407 6.67 -0.24 -0.05
N SER A 408 5.73 -1.13 -0.33
CA SER A 408 5.80 -2.53 0.09
C SER A 408 6.21 -3.48 -1.05
N CYS A 409 6.93 -4.55 -0.70
CA CYS A 409 7.33 -5.61 -1.64
C CYS A 409 6.18 -6.57 -2.03
N PHE A 410 4.96 -6.41 -1.50
CA PHE A 410 3.85 -7.35 -1.77
C PHE A 410 3.53 -7.52 -3.27
N PRO A 411 3.40 -6.45 -4.09
CA PRO A 411 3.13 -6.61 -5.52
C PRO A 411 4.26 -7.33 -6.25
N PHE A 412 5.51 -6.98 -5.93
CA PHE A 412 6.70 -7.56 -6.54
C PHE A 412 6.85 -9.04 -6.19
N GLU A 413 6.66 -9.45 -4.94
CA GLU A 413 6.72 -10.85 -4.52
C GLU A 413 5.65 -11.74 -5.18
N ASN A 414 4.44 -11.20 -5.35
CA ASN A 414 3.41 -11.88 -6.12
C ASN A 414 3.86 -12.08 -7.58
N TYR A 415 4.47 -11.07 -8.18
CA TYR A 415 5.00 -11.13 -9.55
C TYR A 415 6.21 -12.07 -9.68
N LEU A 416 7.12 -12.11 -8.69
CA LEU A 416 8.20 -13.10 -8.62
C LEU A 416 7.65 -14.53 -8.59
N GLY A 417 6.56 -14.75 -7.84
CA GLY A 417 5.82 -16.02 -7.86
C GLY A 417 5.23 -16.36 -9.24
N HIS A 418 4.79 -15.35 -10.00
CA HIS A 418 4.36 -15.50 -11.39
C HIS A 418 5.50 -15.90 -12.32
N LEU A 419 6.62 -15.17 -12.30
CA LEU A 419 7.83 -15.49 -13.07
C LEU A 419 8.33 -16.92 -12.78
N LYS A 420 8.30 -17.34 -11.51
CA LYS A 420 8.70 -18.70 -11.13
C LYS A 420 7.81 -19.78 -11.78
N ARG A 421 6.50 -19.53 -11.92
CA ARG A 421 5.56 -20.48 -12.54
C ARG A 421 5.72 -20.61 -14.06
N MET A 422 6.38 -19.64 -14.71
CA MET A 422 6.73 -19.71 -16.13
C MET A 422 7.84 -20.73 -16.41
N VAL A 423 8.69 -21.04 -15.42
CA VAL A 423 9.72 -22.08 -15.54
C VAL A 423 9.08 -23.44 -15.29
N ARG A 424 8.87 -24.20 -16.37
CA ARG A 424 8.21 -25.52 -16.31
C ARG A 424 9.19 -26.68 -16.26
N LYS A 425 10.39 -26.50 -16.83
CA LYS A 425 11.47 -27.49 -16.83
C LYS A 425 12.81 -26.87 -16.41
N PRO A 426 13.78 -27.66 -15.94
CA PRO A 426 15.08 -27.13 -15.49
C PRO A 426 15.94 -26.51 -16.59
N SER A 427 15.74 -26.89 -17.86
CA SER A 427 16.60 -26.47 -18.97
C SER A 427 16.20 -25.10 -19.52
N SER A 428 17.19 -24.24 -19.76
CA SER A 428 17.02 -22.89 -20.32
C SER A 428 15.96 -22.05 -19.58
N PRO A 429 16.05 -21.84 -18.24
CA PRO A 429 15.04 -21.12 -17.48
C PRO A 429 14.82 -19.68 -17.97
N LEU A 430 15.90 -18.96 -18.29
CA LEU A 430 15.82 -17.59 -18.79
C LEU A 430 15.00 -17.53 -20.10
N GLN A 431 15.34 -18.38 -21.06
CA GLN A 431 14.67 -18.46 -22.36
C GLN A 431 13.20 -18.86 -22.23
N GLN A 432 12.86 -19.72 -21.27
CA GLN A 432 11.46 -20.06 -20.99
C GLN A 432 10.68 -18.81 -20.58
N VAL A 433 11.22 -18.02 -19.64
CA VAL A 433 10.56 -16.80 -19.15
C VAL A 433 10.43 -15.76 -20.25
N ILE A 434 11.49 -15.49 -21.03
CA ILE A 434 11.45 -14.57 -22.17
C ILE A 434 10.32 -14.93 -23.13
N ARG A 435 10.23 -16.22 -23.51
CA ARG A 435 9.18 -16.71 -24.41
C ARG A 435 7.79 -16.65 -23.80
N ARG A 436 7.62 -16.89 -22.49
CA ARG A 436 6.29 -16.82 -21.84
C ARG A 436 5.82 -15.38 -21.75
N LEU A 437 6.70 -14.45 -21.39
CA LEU A 437 6.38 -13.02 -21.33
C LEU A 437 6.02 -12.45 -22.71
N SER A 438 6.58 -12.98 -23.81
CA SER A 438 6.17 -12.56 -25.15
C SER A 438 4.79 -13.06 -25.60
N GLU A 439 4.19 -14.00 -24.86
CA GLU A 439 2.86 -14.55 -25.16
C GLU A 439 1.75 -13.91 -24.33
N GLU A 440 2.08 -13.07 -23.34
CA GLU A 440 1.07 -12.35 -22.57
C GLU A 440 0.40 -11.33 -23.50
N THR A 441 -0.86 -11.56 -23.86
CA THR A 441 -1.66 -10.68 -24.73
C THR A 441 -2.05 -9.40 -24.00
N GLU A 442 -2.07 -8.28 -24.73
CA GLU A 442 -2.26 -6.92 -24.19
C GLU A 442 -3.73 -6.52 -23.96
N GLU A 443 -4.69 -7.44 -23.73
CA GLU A 443 -6.12 -7.05 -23.59
C GLU A 443 -6.91 -7.44 -22.32
N ILE A 444 -7.61 -6.39 -21.85
CA ILE A 444 -8.73 -6.23 -20.92
C ILE A 444 -8.87 -7.35 -19.87
N ARG A 445 -8.27 -7.11 -18.70
CA ARG A 445 -8.84 -7.63 -17.45
C ARG A 445 -10.05 -6.78 -17.12
N ASP A 446 -11.24 -7.38 -17.07
CA ASP A 446 -12.47 -6.76 -16.54
C ASP A 446 -12.22 -6.17 -15.15
N LYS A 447 -11.81 -4.90 -15.10
CA LYS A 447 -11.71 -4.12 -13.87
C LYS A 447 -12.73 -3.00 -13.98
N CYS A 448 -13.43 -2.76 -12.87
CA CYS A 448 -14.38 -1.66 -12.77
C CYS A 448 -13.63 -0.35 -13.08
N PRO A 449 -14.15 0.50 -13.98
CA PRO A 449 -13.56 1.80 -14.26
C PRO A 449 -13.38 2.62 -12.96
N PRO A 450 -12.33 3.44 -12.84
CA PRO A 450 -12.11 4.30 -11.68
C PRO A 450 -13.34 5.19 -11.41
N GLY A 451 -13.76 5.27 -10.15
CA GLY A 451 -14.91 6.08 -9.73
C GLY A 451 -16.28 5.42 -9.92
N GLN A 452 -16.38 4.32 -10.68
CA GLN A 452 -17.66 3.63 -10.86
C GLN A 452 -17.84 2.52 -9.81
N VAL A 453 -19.04 2.45 -9.23
CA VAL A 453 -19.49 1.29 -8.45
C VAL A 453 -20.32 0.39 -9.35
N MET A 454 -20.20 -0.92 -9.16
CA MET A 454 -20.93 -1.89 -9.98
C MET A 454 -21.70 -2.87 -9.10
N LEU A 455 -23.02 -2.93 -9.29
CA LEU A 455 -23.86 -3.93 -8.66
C LEU A 455 -23.79 -5.24 -9.45
N LYS A 456 -23.53 -6.34 -8.74
CA LYS A 456 -23.40 -7.69 -9.32
C LYS A 456 -24.23 -8.72 -8.57
N ARG A 457 -24.45 -9.86 -9.23
CA ARG A 457 -25.25 -11.00 -8.75
C ARG A 457 -26.70 -10.63 -8.47
N LEU A 458 -27.43 -10.38 -9.56
CA LEU A 458 -28.86 -10.12 -9.56
C LEU A 458 -29.64 -11.23 -8.82
N HIS A 459 -30.66 -10.84 -8.07
CA HIS A 459 -31.62 -11.75 -7.43
C HIS A 459 -32.98 -11.06 -7.20
N SER A 460 -33.95 -11.83 -6.72
CA SER A 460 -35.31 -11.36 -6.40
C SER A 460 -35.74 -11.63 -4.96
N SER A 461 -34.91 -12.30 -4.15
CA SER A 461 -35.27 -12.79 -2.81
C SER A 461 -34.70 -11.98 -1.63
N GLY A 462 -34.25 -10.74 -1.88
CA GLY A 462 -33.73 -9.89 -0.81
C GLY A 462 -34.83 -9.18 -0.01
N PRO A 463 -34.54 -8.76 1.23
CA PRO A 463 -35.42 -7.85 1.94
C PRO A 463 -35.48 -6.49 1.22
N LEU A 464 -36.65 -5.87 1.21
CA LEU A 464 -36.88 -4.51 0.70
C LEU A 464 -37.61 -3.68 1.75
N PRO A 465 -37.43 -2.35 1.76
CA PRO A 465 -38.27 -1.47 2.58
C PRO A 465 -39.75 -1.61 2.23
N ILE A 466 -40.61 -1.40 3.23
CA ILE A 466 -42.06 -1.41 3.06
C ILE A 466 -42.46 -0.35 2.01
N ASN A 467 -43.35 -0.71 1.09
CA ASN A 467 -43.83 0.14 -0.01
C ASN A 467 -42.80 0.53 -1.08
N ILE A 468 -41.64 -0.14 -1.14
CA ILE A 468 -40.68 0.04 -2.23
C ILE A 468 -40.76 -1.15 -3.22
N VAL A 469 -40.98 -0.83 -4.49
CA VAL A 469 -40.81 -1.76 -5.61
C VAL A 469 -39.47 -1.49 -6.26
N ALA A 470 -38.49 -2.36 -6.02
CA ALA A 470 -37.19 -2.25 -6.67
C ALA A 470 -37.27 -2.74 -8.12
N SER A 471 -36.61 -2.04 -9.03
CA SER A 471 -36.40 -2.48 -10.42
C SER A 471 -35.53 -3.74 -10.47
N SER A 472 -34.50 -3.80 -9.62
CA SER A 472 -33.54 -4.90 -9.52
C SER A 472 -32.96 -5.01 -8.11
N GLN A 473 -32.53 -6.20 -7.69
CA GLN A 473 -31.81 -6.43 -6.41
C GLN A 473 -30.53 -7.22 -6.63
N TYR A 474 -29.52 -6.99 -5.79
CA TYR A 474 -28.16 -7.47 -5.99
C TYR A 474 -27.52 -7.91 -4.67
N LYS A 475 -26.70 -8.97 -4.72
CA LYS A 475 -25.99 -9.47 -3.55
C LYS A 475 -24.66 -8.77 -3.31
N GLU A 476 -24.12 -8.09 -4.32
CA GLU A 476 -22.76 -7.57 -4.30
C GLU A 476 -22.67 -6.15 -4.85
N LEU A 477 -21.89 -5.34 -4.17
CA LEU A 477 -21.45 -4.03 -4.60
C LEU A 477 -19.93 -4.06 -4.78
N HIS A 478 -19.48 -3.91 -6.01
CA HIS A 478 -18.07 -3.85 -6.39
C HIS A 478 -17.64 -2.39 -6.38
N MET A 479 -16.72 -2.05 -5.48
CA MET A 479 -16.07 -0.74 -5.38
C MET A 479 -14.62 -0.86 -5.87
N GLN A 480 -13.97 0.26 -6.15
CA GLN A 480 -12.61 0.29 -6.73
C GLN A 480 -11.59 -0.60 -6.03
N LYS A 481 -11.62 -0.67 -4.68
CA LYS A 481 -10.64 -1.43 -3.87
C LYS A 481 -11.23 -2.59 -3.08
N CYS A 482 -12.55 -2.76 -3.06
CA CYS A 482 -13.19 -3.77 -2.22
C CYS A 482 -14.58 -4.15 -2.69
N ILE A 483 -15.11 -5.26 -2.18
CA ILE A 483 -16.44 -5.76 -2.56
C ILE A 483 -17.28 -5.90 -1.30
N ALA A 484 -18.36 -5.14 -1.18
CA ALA A 484 -19.35 -5.35 -0.13
C ALA A 484 -20.36 -6.41 -0.59
N LYS A 485 -20.75 -7.32 0.30
CA LYS A 485 -21.73 -8.38 0.00
C LYS A 485 -22.73 -8.49 1.13
N THR A 486 -23.89 -9.09 0.86
CA THR A 486 -24.88 -9.42 1.90
C THR A 486 -24.46 -10.59 2.80
N SER A 487 -23.45 -11.37 2.40
CA SER A 487 -22.94 -12.51 3.18
C SER A 487 -22.08 -12.10 4.38
N VAL A 488 -22.16 -12.87 5.46
CA VAL A 488 -21.34 -12.71 6.67
C VAL A 488 -19.86 -12.57 6.33
N GLY A 489 -19.20 -11.66 7.05
CA GLY A 489 -17.79 -11.29 6.87
C GLY A 489 -17.55 -10.26 5.78
N ASN A 490 -18.51 -10.03 4.89
CA ASN A 490 -18.42 -9.04 3.81
C ASN A 490 -19.50 -7.95 3.87
N ASN A 491 -20.37 -8.04 4.88
CA ASN A 491 -21.56 -7.20 5.03
C ASN A 491 -21.40 -6.04 6.01
N CYS A 492 -20.27 -5.89 6.70
CA CYS A 492 -20.06 -4.77 7.61
C CYS A 492 -19.43 -3.58 6.88
N VAL A 493 -20.09 -2.41 6.94
CA VAL A 493 -19.68 -1.18 6.25
C VAL A 493 -19.91 0.03 7.14
N GLN A 494 -19.33 1.17 6.76
CA GLN A 494 -19.64 2.47 7.32
C GLN A 494 -20.51 3.27 6.37
N ILE A 495 -21.61 3.82 6.90
CA ILE A 495 -22.55 4.68 6.20
C ILE A 495 -22.63 5.99 6.99
N GLY A 496 -22.09 7.07 6.44
CA GLY A 496 -21.88 8.31 7.19
C GLY A 496 -21.02 8.07 8.45
N SER A 497 -21.56 8.37 9.63
CA SER A 497 -20.93 8.10 10.94
C SER A 497 -21.21 6.72 11.51
N GLU A 498 -22.18 5.99 10.95
CA GLU A 498 -22.72 4.76 11.52
C GLU A 498 -21.95 3.54 11.00
N ILE A 499 -21.81 2.53 11.86
CA ILE A 499 -21.36 1.19 11.47
C ILE A 499 -22.60 0.32 11.30
N ALA A 500 -22.69 -0.38 10.17
CA ALA A 500 -23.90 -1.08 9.77
C ALA A 500 -23.62 -2.42 9.10
N ILE A 501 -24.63 -3.30 9.16
CA ILE A 501 -24.70 -4.55 8.43
C ILE A 501 -25.58 -4.38 7.20
N VAL A 502 -25.05 -4.72 6.03
CA VAL A 502 -25.77 -4.71 4.75
C VAL A 502 -26.62 -5.96 4.63
N HIS A 503 -27.88 -5.77 4.25
CA HIS A 503 -28.85 -6.83 4.00
C HIS A 503 -29.21 -6.97 2.53
N ASN A 504 -29.14 -5.89 1.76
CA ASN A 504 -29.46 -5.91 0.34
C ASN A 504 -28.86 -4.72 -0.41
N PHE A 505 -28.68 -4.86 -1.72
CA PHE A 505 -28.50 -3.74 -2.64
C PHE A 505 -29.61 -3.77 -3.67
N PHE A 506 -30.15 -2.62 -4.04
CA PHE A 506 -31.29 -2.57 -4.95
C PHE A 506 -31.34 -1.25 -5.72
N THR A 507 -31.99 -1.28 -6.88
CA THR A 507 -32.13 -0.11 -7.75
C THR A 507 -33.60 0.28 -7.83
N ILE A 508 -33.87 1.58 -7.72
CA ILE A 508 -35.19 2.16 -8.04
C ILE A 508 -34.98 3.09 -9.24
N GLY A 509 -35.60 2.77 -10.38
CA GLY A 509 -35.34 3.50 -11.62
C GLY A 509 -33.88 3.34 -12.05
N CYS A 510 -33.11 4.43 -12.03
CA CYS A 510 -31.68 4.44 -12.35
C CYS A 510 -30.78 4.72 -11.12
N THR A 511 -31.33 4.64 -9.91
CA THR A 511 -30.62 5.02 -8.68
C THR A 511 -30.39 3.82 -7.77
N ASP A 512 -29.13 3.64 -7.36
CA ASP A 512 -28.68 2.51 -6.55
C ASP A 512 -28.72 2.81 -5.04
N TYR A 513 -29.32 1.88 -4.30
CA TYR A 513 -29.52 1.94 -2.85
C TYR A 513 -28.91 0.74 -2.15
N VAL A 514 -28.53 0.96 -0.89
CA VAL A 514 -28.12 -0.07 0.07
C VAL A 514 -29.14 -0.14 1.19
N LEU A 515 -29.59 -1.36 1.52
CA LEU A 515 -30.42 -1.67 2.69
C LEU A 515 -29.53 -2.21 3.80
N PHE A 516 -29.64 -1.63 5.00
CA PHE A 516 -28.75 -1.94 6.11
C PHE A 516 -29.43 -1.82 7.48
N GLU A 517 -28.79 -2.39 8.49
CA GLU A 517 -29.16 -2.27 9.90
C GLU A 517 -27.95 -1.73 10.68
N ARG A 518 -28.13 -0.67 11.47
CA ARG A 518 -27.03 0.01 12.18
C ARG A 518 -26.83 -0.55 13.58
N PHE A 519 -25.60 -0.44 14.10
CA PHE A 519 -25.32 -0.73 15.51
C PHE A 519 -25.75 0.44 16.41
N LEU A 520 -26.47 0.15 17.49
CA LEU A 520 -26.94 1.14 18.48
C LEU A 520 -25.92 1.40 19.60
N SER A 521 -24.94 0.53 19.80
CA SER A 521 -23.82 0.74 20.73
C SER A 521 -22.53 0.82 19.94
N LYS A 522 -21.78 1.89 20.16
CA LYS A 522 -20.51 2.21 19.52
C LYS A 522 -19.62 2.88 20.57
N GLU A 523 -18.58 2.17 20.99
CA GLU A 523 -17.67 2.57 22.08
C GLU A 523 -16.21 2.36 21.66
N ASN A 524 -15.26 2.90 22.44
CA ASN A 524 -13.86 2.50 22.31
C ASN A 524 -13.71 1.01 22.64
N PHE A 525 -12.93 0.29 21.82
CA PHE A 525 -12.53 -1.08 22.09
C PHE A 525 -11.31 -1.14 23.04
N PHE A 526 -10.40 -0.18 22.93
CA PHE A 526 -9.31 0.07 23.87
C PHE A 526 -9.05 1.58 23.99
N ASP A 527 -8.44 2.00 25.08
CA ASP A 527 -8.09 3.41 25.34
C ASP A 527 -6.57 3.68 25.36
N TYR A 528 -5.75 2.62 25.25
CA TYR A 528 -4.30 2.71 25.24
C TYR A 528 -3.71 2.26 23.88
N PRO A 529 -2.68 2.95 23.35
CA PRO A 529 -2.12 4.23 23.80
C PRO A 529 -3.01 5.43 23.46
N VAL A 530 -4.05 5.21 22.65
CA VAL A 530 -5.06 6.20 22.27
C VAL A 530 -6.41 5.50 22.23
N GLU A 531 -7.48 6.27 22.45
CA GLU A 531 -8.85 5.84 22.20
C GLU A 531 -8.99 5.25 20.81
N SER A 532 -9.47 4.00 20.72
CA SER A 532 -9.54 3.27 19.46
C SER A 532 -10.46 3.95 18.44
N SER A 533 -11.44 4.75 18.89
CA SER A 533 -12.30 5.56 18.02
C SER A 533 -11.53 6.58 17.17
N LYS A 534 -10.39 7.09 17.64
CA LYS A 534 -9.50 7.96 16.85
C LYS A 534 -8.86 7.24 15.66
N LEU A 535 -8.84 5.90 15.71
CA LEU A 535 -8.36 5.02 14.65
C LEU A 535 -9.51 4.45 13.80
N ASN A 536 -10.74 4.92 14.03
CA ASN A 536 -12.00 4.36 13.53
C ASN A 536 -12.23 2.89 13.96
N ILE A 537 -11.64 2.46 15.08
CA ILE A 537 -11.85 1.12 15.63
C ILE A 537 -12.88 1.20 16.75
N PHE A 538 -13.94 0.40 16.65
CA PHE A 538 -15.06 0.47 17.58
C PHE A 538 -15.41 -0.88 18.18
N LYS A 539 -15.80 -0.89 19.44
CA LYS A 539 -16.60 -1.95 20.03
C LYS A 539 -18.06 -1.66 19.69
N VAL A 540 -18.72 -2.59 18.98
CA VAL A 540 -20.11 -2.43 18.54
C VAL A 540 -20.99 -3.58 19.03
N SER A 541 -22.26 -3.26 19.31
CA SER A 541 -23.29 -4.25 19.66
C SER A 541 -24.69 -3.69 19.47
N ARG A 542 -25.69 -4.57 19.60
CA ARG A 542 -27.14 -4.28 19.48
C ARG A 542 -27.49 -3.65 18.13
N LEU A 543 -27.89 -4.47 17.16
CA LEU A 543 -28.44 -3.94 15.92
C LEU A 543 -29.79 -3.24 16.17
N SER A 544 -30.15 -2.28 15.32
CA SER A 544 -31.30 -1.40 15.53
C SER A 544 -32.67 -2.08 15.52
N GLY A 545 -32.79 -3.31 15.00
CA GLY A 545 -34.05 -4.00 14.70
C GLY A 545 -34.80 -3.42 13.50
N THR A 546 -34.47 -2.18 13.10
CA THR A 546 -35.09 -1.47 11.99
C THR A 546 -34.16 -1.41 10.78
N MET A 547 -34.66 -1.86 9.62
CA MET A 547 -33.96 -1.71 8.34
C MET A 547 -34.04 -0.26 7.85
N GLN A 548 -32.90 0.27 7.43
CA GLN A 548 -32.74 1.60 6.84
C GLN A 548 -32.15 1.47 5.44
N HIS A 549 -32.40 2.43 4.57
CA HIS A 549 -31.77 2.46 3.25
C HIS A 549 -31.23 3.85 2.92
N THR A 550 -30.21 3.88 2.09
CA THR A 550 -29.59 5.10 1.57
C THR A 550 -28.98 4.84 0.21
N LEU A 551 -28.56 5.89 -0.49
CA LEU A 551 -27.78 5.78 -1.72
C LEU A 551 -26.46 5.05 -1.49
N VAL A 552 -26.07 4.21 -2.45
CA VAL A 552 -24.79 3.48 -2.42
C VAL A 552 -23.59 4.42 -2.28
N ARG A 553 -23.66 5.64 -2.86
CA ARG A 553 -22.60 6.67 -2.75
C ARG A 553 -22.31 7.15 -1.31
N HIS A 554 -23.18 6.86 -0.34
CA HIS A 554 -22.94 7.20 1.06
C HIS A 554 -22.14 6.12 1.83
N LEU A 555 -21.78 5.02 1.18
CA LEU A 555 -20.90 4.00 1.75
C LEU A 555 -19.47 4.54 1.74
N VAL A 556 -18.89 4.70 2.93
CA VAL A 556 -17.56 5.32 3.12
C VAL A 556 -16.45 4.28 3.00
N THR A 557 -16.56 3.18 3.75
CA THR A 557 -15.55 2.11 3.74
C THR A 557 -16.13 0.80 4.29
N LYS A 558 -15.44 -0.31 3.97
CA LYS A 558 -15.77 -1.65 4.46
C LYS A 558 -15.06 -1.93 5.79
N TYR A 559 -15.72 -2.64 6.68
CA TYR A 559 -15.22 -3.01 8.00
C TYR A 559 -15.03 -4.52 8.14
N PHE A 560 -13.94 -4.91 8.81
CA PHE A 560 -13.77 -6.26 9.34
C PHE A 560 -14.44 -6.33 10.71
N LEU A 561 -15.59 -7.01 10.76
CA LEU A 561 -16.33 -7.26 11.99
C LEU A 561 -15.84 -8.56 12.65
N LEU A 562 -15.17 -8.43 13.79
CA LEU A 562 -14.57 -9.52 14.53
C LEU A 562 -15.45 -9.87 15.74
N PRO A 563 -16.11 -11.04 15.78
CA PRO A 563 -16.99 -11.41 16.89
C PRO A 563 -16.21 -11.58 18.20
N TRP A 564 -16.84 -11.16 19.28
CA TRP A 564 -16.33 -11.25 20.64
C TRP A 564 -17.43 -11.69 21.61
N LYS A 565 -17.08 -11.87 22.89
CA LYS A 565 -17.98 -12.33 23.95
C LYS A 565 -19.26 -11.49 24.03
N ASN A 566 -20.35 -12.08 24.53
CA ASN A 566 -21.61 -11.39 24.82
C ASN A 566 -22.21 -10.62 23.63
N ASN A 567 -22.11 -11.16 22.42
CA ASN A 567 -22.60 -10.53 21.18
C ASN A 567 -21.94 -9.16 20.85
N TYR A 568 -20.84 -8.82 21.52
CA TYR A 568 -20.00 -7.68 21.13
C TYR A 568 -19.15 -8.05 19.92
N HIS A 569 -18.83 -7.05 19.12
CA HIS A 569 -17.91 -7.18 18.00
C HIS A 569 -16.88 -6.06 18.06
N MET A 570 -15.67 -6.32 17.59
CA MET A 570 -14.71 -5.28 17.23
C MET A 570 -14.85 -5.00 15.74
N ALA A 571 -15.22 -3.77 15.39
CA ALA A 571 -15.28 -3.28 14.04
C ALA A 571 -13.99 -2.50 13.73
N VAL A 572 -13.22 -2.97 12.74
CA VAL A 572 -11.98 -2.33 12.29
C VAL A 572 -12.11 -1.99 10.79
N PRO A 573 -11.82 -0.76 10.35
CA PRO A 573 -11.89 -0.41 8.93
C PRO A 573 -10.83 -1.18 8.17
N ILE A 574 -11.18 -1.69 6.99
CA ILE A 574 -10.19 -2.38 6.16
C ILE A 574 -9.32 -1.32 5.49
N LEU A 575 -8.06 -1.21 5.92
CA LEU A 575 -7.17 -0.10 5.58
C LEU A 575 -6.88 0.06 4.08
N HIS A 576 -6.97 -1.03 3.31
CA HIS A 576 -6.78 -1.00 1.86
C HIS A 576 -8.11 -0.82 1.08
N CYS A 577 -9.23 -0.65 1.78
CA CYS A 577 -10.57 -0.48 1.20
C CYS A 577 -11.07 0.97 1.25
N PHE A 578 -10.29 1.91 1.82
CA PHE A 578 -10.68 3.32 1.84
C PHE A 578 -10.91 3.81 0.42
N MET A 579 -12.15 4.22 0.17
CA MET A 579 -12.56 4.89 -1.05
C MET A 579 -12.03 6.32 -0.98
N THR A 580 -11.20 6.67 -1.95
CA THR A 580 -10.95 8.07 -2.28
C THR A 580 -11.67 8.30 -3.58
N SER A 581 -12.96 8.62 -3.51
CA SER A 581 -13.67 9.04 -4.69
C SER A 581 -13.45 10.53 -4.85
N TYR A 582 -12.98 10.92 -6.03
CA TYR A 582 -12.76 12.31 -6.40
C TYR A 582 -13.72 12.67 -7.53
N ALA A 583 -14.25 13.87 -7.44
CA ALA A 583 -15.15 14.49 -8.37
C ALA A 583 -14.39 15.55 -9.17
N VAL A 584 -14.50 15.53 -10.49
CA VAL A 584 -14.00 16.62 -11.35
C VAL A 584 -15.01 17.76 -11.33
N VAL A 585 -14.58 18.95 -10.93
CA VAL A 585 -15.38 20.18 -10.84
C VAL A 585 -14.84 21.20 -11.81
N VAL A 586 -15.74 21.77 -12.61
CA VAL A 586 -15.44 22.95 -13.43
C VAL A 586 -15.97 24.18 -12.69
N PHE A 587 -15.12 25.18 -12.46
CA PHE A 587 -15.53 26.45 -11.86
C PHE A 587 -16.13 27.37 -12.92
N THR A 588 -17.19 28.08 -12.56
CA THR A 588 -17.78 29.10 -13.45
C THR A 588 -17.04 30.42 -13.26
N GLY A 589 -16.44 30.95 -14.32
CA GLY A 589 -15.78 32.28 -14.34
C GLY A 589 -14.25 32.26 -14.42
N GLU A 590 -13.61 31.12 -14.19
CA GLU A 590 -12.20 30.87 -14.44
C GLU A 590 -12.13 29.53 -15.17
N GLU A 591 -11.33 29.38 -16.22
CA GLU A 591 -11.14 28.11 -16.97
C GLU A 591 -10.42 27.02 -16.14
N GLY A 592 -10.82 26.85 -14.88
CA GLY A 592 -10.23 25.94 -13.91
C GLY A 592 -11.04 24.66 -13.76
N VAL A 593 -10.39 23.54 -14.02
CA VAL A 593 -10.86 22.20 -13.67
C VAL A 593 -10.11 21.74 -12.41
N ALA A 594 -10.81 21.28 -11.37
CA ALA A 594 -10.19 20.71 -10.18
C ALA A 594 -10.79 19.35 -9.81
N MET A 595 -9.96 18.43 -9.33
CA MET A 595 -10.41 17.20 -8.68
C MET A 595 -10.60 17.44 -7.20
N ILE A 596 -11.82 17.32 -6.67
CA ILE A 596 -12.10 17.41 -5.22
C ILE A 596 -12.56 16.06 -4.68
N PRO A 597 -12.46 15.79 -3.38
CA PRO A 597 -13.10 14.62 -2.79
C PRO A 597 -14.62 14.64 -3.04
N GLU A 598 -15.23 13.52 -3.43
CA GLU A 598 -16.69 13.45 -3.59
C GLU A 598 -17.44 13.75 -2.30
N VAL A 599 -16.82 13.53 -1.15
CA VAL A 599 -17.37 13.94 0.16
C VAL A 599 -17.57 15.45 0.27
N TRP A 600 -17.00 16.25 -0.63
CA TRP A 600 -17.25 17.68 -0.75
C TRP A 600 -18.44 17.99 -1.66
N CYS A 601 -19.00 17.04 -2.40
CA CYS A 601 -20.18 17.26 -3.24
C CYS A 601 -21.47 17.32 -2.40
N VAL A 602 -22.41 18.17 -2.80
CA VAL A 602 -23.72 18.37 -2.14
C VAL A 602 -24.82 18.38 -3.18
N GLY A 603 -25.72 17.40 -3.09
CA GLY A 603 -26.70 17.18 -4.16
C GLY A 603 -26.00 16.88 -5.48
N ASP A 604 -26.67 17.16 -6.60
CA ASP A 604 -26.14 16.78 -7.91
C ASP A 604 -25.34 17.90 -8.60
N ASN A 605 -25.53 19.17 -8.21
CA ASN A 605 -24.94 20.34 -8.91
C ASN A 605 -24.13 21.28 -8.01
N ARG A 606 -23.73 20.87 -6.81
CA ARG A 606 -22.93 21.73 -5.91
C ARG A 606 -21.79 20.97 -5.24
N CYS A 607 -20.76 21.71 -4.83
CA CYS A 607 -19.69 21.19 -4.00
C CYS A 607 -19.17 22.24 -3.02
N TYR A 608 -18.81 21.82 -1.81
CA TYR A 608 -18.13 22.64 -0.83
C TYR A 608 -16.71 22.97 -1.27
N TRP A 609 -16.33 24.23 -1.04
CA TRP A 609 -14.97 24.69 -1.22
C TRP A 609 -14.39 25.19 0.11
N PRO A 610 -13.29 24.59 0.59
CA PRO A 610 -12.67 25.02 1.84
C PRO A 610 -12.10 26.45 1.74
N PRO A 611 -12.27 27.30 2.76
CA PRO A 611 -11.70 28.65 2.80
C PRO A 611 -10.22 28.64 3.24
N PHE A 612 -9.43 27.67 2.75
CA PHE A 612 -8.03 27.54 3.15
C PHE A 612 -7.15 28.52 2.38
N LYS A 613 -6.40 29.34 3.11
CA LYS A 613 -5.50 30.35 2.53
C LYS A 613 -4.15 29.81 2.05
N THR A 614 -3.81 28.56 2.40
CA THR A 614 -2.54 27.94 2.02
C THR A 614 -2.77 26.69 1.18
N VAL A 615 -2.06 26.59 0.06
CA VAL A 615 -2.11 25.45 -0.88
C VAL A 615 -1.83 24.13 -0.15
N GLN A 616 -0.85 24.10 0.74
CA GLN A 616 -0.51 22.91 1.54
C GLN A 616 -1.65 22.42 2.43
N ARG A 617 -2.46 23.34 3.00
CA ARG A 617 -3.62 22.97 3.82
C ARG A 617 -4.75 22.44 2.94
N PHE A 618 -4.94 23.07 1.79
CA PHE A 618 -5.90 22.65 0.78
C PHE A 618 -5.58 21.26 0.24
N GLU A 619 -4.36 21.02 -0.23
CA GLU A 619 -3.88 19.70 -0.69
C GLU A 619 -4.01 18.64 0.40
N ARG A 620 -3.67 18.97 1.65
CA ARG A 620 -3.86 18.05 2.78
C ARG A 620 -5.33 17.68 2.96
N ALA A 621 -6.23 18.65 2.90
CA ALA A 621 -7.66 18.40 3.03
C ALA A 621 -8.22 17.58 1.85
N LEU A 622 -7.71 17.83 0.64
CA LEU A 622 -8.03 17.11 -0.58
C LEU A 622 -7.62 15.64 -0.49
N LEU A 623 -6.35 15.39 -0.18
CA LEU A 623 -5.79 14.04 -0.04
C LEU A 623 -6.39 13.26 1.14
N SER A 624 -6.77 13.97 2.21
CA SER A 624 -7.41 13.35 3.39
C SER A 624 -8.92 13.21 3.27
N CYS A 625 -9.53 13.69 2.18
CA CYS A 625 -10.99 13.74 2.03
C CYS A 625 -11.65 14.36 3.28
N GLU A 626 -11.10 15.47 3.79
CA GLU A 626 -11.58 16.12 5.02
C GLU A 626 -13.08 16.42 4.88
N PRO A 627 -13.96 15.99 5.80
CA PRO A 627 -15.38 16.25 5.67
C PRO A 627 -15.66 17.76 5.68
N PRO A 628 -16.59 18.25 4.85
CA PRO A 628 -16.97 19.66 4.86
C PRO A 628 -17.41 20.15 6.23
N LYS A 629 -17.02 21.39 6.56
CA LYS A 629 -17.38 22.06 7.82
C LYS A 629 -18.44 23.12 7.57
N GLU A 630 -19.14 23.54 8.62
CA GLU A 630 -20.22 24.54 8.53
C GLU A 630 -19.78 25.85 7.87
N ASN A 631 -18.49 26.19 7.93
CA ASN A 631 -17.93 27.40 7.35
C ASN A 631 -17.47 27.25 5.89
N TRP A 632 -17.65 26.09 5.25
CA TRP A 632 -17.30 25.89 3.84
C TRP A 632 -18.45 26.34 2.94
N ALA A 633 -18.15 27.12 1.91
CA ALA A 633 -19.15 27.58 0.97
C ALA A 633 -19.47 26.48 -0.06
N ALA A 634 -20.75 26.19 -0.29
CA ALA A 634 -21.18 25.29 -1.36
C ALA A 634 -21.33 26.06 -2.68
N ASN A 635 -20.49 25.77 -3.67
CA ASN A 635 -20.47 26.41 -4.99
C ASN A 635 -21.13 25.53 -6.05
N PRO A 636 -21.66 26.09 -7.15
CA PRO A 636 -22.15 25.32 -8.29
C PRO A 636 -21.05 24.47 -8.92
N ARG A 637 -21.42 23.29 -9.44
CA ARG A 637 -20.57 22.37 -10.20
C ARG A 637 -21.30 21.96 -11.47
N TYR A 638 -20.60 21.96 -12.60
CA TYR A 638 -21.06 21.37 -13.86
C TYR A 638 -20.27 20.12 -14.20
N PHE A 639 -20.95 19.14 -14.82
CA PHE A 639 -20.30 18.03 -15.49
C PHE A 639 -19.96 18.46 -16.93
N PRO A 640 -18.78 18.12 -17.46
CA PRO A 640 -18.57 18.20 -18.89
C PRO A 640 -19.57 17.24 -19.54
N GLU A 641 -20.57 17.75 -20.24
CA GLU A 641 -21.39 16.92 -21.11
C GLU A 641 -20.47 16.37 -22.22
N GLU A 642 -20.59 15.08 -22.53
CA GLU A 642 -19.96 14.49 -23.72
C GLU A 642 -20.51 15.26 -24.94
N SER A 643 -19.73 16.18 -25.48
CA SER A 643 -20.13 17.00 -26.61
C SER A 643 -20.27 16.12 -27.84
N SER A 644 -21.52 15.92 -28.24
CA SER A 644 -21.90 15.60 -29.62
C SER A 644 -21.31 16.64 -30.57
N GLU A 645 -20.77 16.16 -31.69
CA GLU A 645 -20.27 16.94 -32.83
C GLU A 645 -21.19 18.11 -33.21
N SER A 646 -20.65 19.33 -33.34
CA SER A 646 -20.89 20.21 -34.49
C SER A 646 -20.16 21.56 -34.36
N GLU A 647 -19.36 21.85 -35.39
CA GLU A 647 -19.11 23.13 -36.07
C GLU A 647 -18.60 24.34 -35.27
N GLY A 648 -17.42 24.80 -35.66
CA GLY A 648 -16.75 25.97 -35.11
C GLY A 648 -17.17 27.28 -35.76
N GLU A 649 -16.84 28.38 -35.10
CA GLU A 649 -16.61 29.67 -35.73
C GLU A 649 -15.66 30.53 -34.88
N ASN A 650 -14.74 31.20 -35.58
CA ASN A 650 -13.74 32.15 -35.09
C ASN A 650 -14.39 33.38 -34.43
N ILE A 651 -13.86 33.85 -33.29
CA ILE A 651 -13.79 35.28 -32.99
C ILE A 651 -12.45 35.60 -32.29
N LEU A 652 -11.61 36.31 -33.03
CA LEU A 652 -10.45 37.08 -32.57
C LEU A 652 -10.91 38.41 -31.95
N ASP A 653 -10.09 38.89 -31.02
CA ASP A 653 -9.84 40.30 -30.67
C ASP A 653 -10.79 40.98 -29.66
N GLN A 654 -10.26 41.19 -28.44
CA GLN A 654 -10.35 42.45 -27.70
C GLN A 654 -9.48 42.41 -26.42
N THR A 655 -8.44 43.25 -26.40
CA THR A 655 -7.75 43.69 -25.18
C THR A 655 -8.58 44.75 -24.45
N PRO A 656 -8.45 44.91 -23.12
CA PRO A 656 -7.84 46.16 -22.65
C PRO A 656 -6.99 46.10 -21.36
N GLU A 657 -5.93 46.90 -21.41
CA GLU A 657 -5.36 47.81 -20.42
C GLU A 657 -4.82 47.35 -19.04
N VAL A 658 -3.51 47.56 -18.91
CA VAL A 658 -2.70 47.60 -17.69
C VAL A 658 -2.89 48.95 -16.99
N THR A 659 -3.16 48.95 -15.68
CA THR A 659 -2.78 50.06 -14.80
C THR A 659 -2.02 49.55 -13.57
N SER A 660 -0.87 50.17 -13.35
CA SER A 660 0.11 49.93 -12.31
C SER A 660 -0.26 50.62 -10.99
N VAL A 661 -0.15 49.91 -9.86
CA VAL A 661 0.16 50.55 -8.56
C VAL A 661 1.12 49.66 -7.77
N VAL A 662 2.31 50.23 -7.52
CA VAL A 662 3.36 49.73 -6.64
C VAL A 662 2.94 49.96 -5.18
N ASN A 663 3.08 48.95 -4.30
CA ASN A 663 3.38 49.19 -2.89
C ASN A 663 4.07 47.97 -2.25
N THR A 664 5.21 48.28 -1.61
CA THR A 664 6.21 47.42 -0.98
C THR A 664 5.74 46.80 0.35
N PRO A 665 6.34 45.66 0.78
CA PRO A 665 5.98 44.95 2.01
C PRO A 665 6.68 45.53 3.26
N PRO A 666 6.08 45.45 4.47
CA PRO A 666 6.72 45.91 5.69
C PRO A 666 7.74 44.89 6.23
N ARG A 667 8.92 45.41 6.60
CA ARG A 667 9.95 44.78 7.43
C ARG A 667 9.49 44.73 8.89
N PHE A 668 9.82 43.66 9.61
CA PHE A 668 9.80 43.63 11.08
C PHE A 668 11.20 43.33 11.61
N GLU A 669 11.70 44.26 12.43
CA GLU A 669 12.98 44.25 13.11
C GLU A 669 12.93 43.44 14.41
N VAL A 670 14.07 42.83 14.73
CA VAL A 670 14.39 42.14 15.98
C VAL A 670 15.05 43.14 16.95
N PRO A 671 14.66 43.19 18.24
CA PRO A 671 15.48 43.83 19.26
C PRO A 671 16.33 42.79 20.00
N SER A 672 17.64 42.99 19.94
CA SER A 672 18.63 42.44 20.85
C SER A 672 18.67 43.27 22.15
N ARG A 673 18.96 42.63 23.29
CA ARG A 673 19.67 43.25 24.41
C ARG A 673 20.30 42.21 25.31
N SER A 674 21.60 42.38 25.49
CA SER A 674 22.49 41.72 26.44
C SER A 674 22.41 42.38 27.82
N ALA A 675 22.61 41.58 28.87
CA ALA A 675 23.39 41.96 30.05
C ALA A 675 23.66 40.73 30.93
N SER A 676 24.92 40.53 31.26
CA SER A 676 25.48 39.55 32.18
C SER A 676 25.43 40.01 33.64
N VAL A 677 25.56 39.07 34.59
CA VAL A 677 26.52 39.05 35.74
C VAL A 677 25.98 38.19 36.90
N GLY A 678 26.80 37.23 37.37
CA GLY A 678 27.01 37.00 38.82
C GLY A 678 26.41 35.74 39.49
N LEU A 679 27.22 34.68 39.62
CA LEU A 679 27.23 33.68 40.72
C LEU A 679 28.01 34.27 41.93
N PRO A 680 27.95 33.76 43.21
CA PRO A 680 28.16 32.33 43.54
C PRO A 680 27.63 31.75 44.90
N HIS A 681 27.87 30.43 45.06
CA HIS A 681 28.20 29.64 46.28
C HIS A 681 27.14 28.87 47.14
N ALA A 682 27.12 27.55 46.92
CA ALA A 682 27.47 26.41 47.83
C ALA A 682 26.87 26.22 49.25
N ARG A 683 26.30 25.02 49.52
CA ARG A 683 26.71 24.06 50.58
C ARG A 683 25.94 22.71 50.54
N ARG A 684 26.60 21.66 51.07
CA ARG A 684 26.26 20.21 51.25
C ARG A 684 25.14 20.03 52.31
N ASP A 685 24.44 18.90 52.57
CA ASP A 685 24.73 17.44 52.57
C ASP A 685 23.37 16.65 52.85
N PRO A 686 23.27 15.34 53.26
CA PRO A 686 22.70 14.23 52.47
C PRO A 686 21.44 13.50 53.05
N GLN A 687 20.87 12.55 52.27
CA GLN A 687 20.22 11.25 52.62
C GLN A 687 18.95 10.87 51.81
N LEU A 688 18.92 9.59 51.39
CA LEU A 688 17.90 8.78 50.68
C LEU A 688 16.53 8.71 51.42
N PRO A 689 15.37 8.47 50.74
CA PRO A 689 15.09 7.28 49.93
C PRO A 689 14.40 7.53 48.57
N VAL A 690 14.53 6.53 47.68
CA VAL A 690 13.96 6.48 46.32
C VAL A 690 12.42 6.50 46.36
N PRO A 691 11.74 7.49 45.76
CA PRO A 691 10.28 7.49 45.61
C PRO A 691 9.85 6.72 44.35
N PRO A 692 8.58 6.29 44.26
CA PRO A 692 8.03 5.65 43.07
C PRO A 692 8.13 6.56 41.84
N LEU A 693 8.36 5.95 40.67
CA LEU A 693 8.55 6.62 39.38
C LEU A 693 7.39 7.60 39.08
N PRO A 694 7.70 8.81 38.57
CA PRO A 694 6.67 9.77 38.22
C PRO A 694 5.91 9.27 36.98
N VAL A 695 4.58 9.21 37.11
CA VAL A 695 3.67 9.21 35.96
C VAL A 695 3.84 10.56 35.29
N LEU A 696 4.64 10.63 34.22
CA LEU A 696 4.68 11.81 33.36
C LEU A 696 3.39 11.86 32.53
N PRO A 697 2.74 13.04 32.41
CA PRO A 697 1.49 13.17 31.69
C PRO A 697 1.72 12.95 30.20
N VAL A 698 0.93 12.05 29.61
CA VAL A 698 0.67 12.02 28.16
C VAL A 698 0.03 13.36 27.79
N PRO A 699 0.42 14.03 26.68
CA PRO A 699 -0.21 15.28 26.29
C PRO A 699 -1.70 15.04 26.00
N LEU A 700 -2.56 15.57 26.86
CA LEU A 700 -3.99 15.66 26.59
C LEU A 700 -4.21 16.71 25.49
N LEU A 701 -4.89 16.30 24.42
CA LEU A 701 -5.45 17.22 23.43
C LEU A 701 -6.43 18.15 24.16
N THR A 702 -6.03 19.40 24.37
CA THR A 702 -6.94 20.46 24.80
C THR A 702 -7.63 21.02 23.55
N SER A 703 -8.95 20.86 23.51
CA SER A 703 -9.84 21.76 22.74
C SER A 703 -9.96 23.09 23.49
N PRO A 704 -10.12 24.21 22.79
CA PRO A 704 -11.41 24.93 22.87
C PRO A 704 -11.85 25.46 21.49
N HIS A 705 -13.11 25.30 21.08
CA HIS A 705 -14.28 26.14 21.39
C HIS A 705 -14.19 27.59 20.89
N LEU A 706 -15.14 27.87 19.96
CA LEU A 706 -15.49 29.06 19.17
C LEU A 706 -14.60 29.37 17.96
#